data_AF-R5K8J7-F1
#
_entry.id   AF-R5K8J7-F1
#
_cell.length_a   1.000
_cell.length_b   1.000
_cell.length_c   1.000
_cell.angle_alpha   90.00
_cell.angle_beta   90.00
_cell.angle_gamma   90.00
#
_symmetry.space_group_name_H-M   'P 1'
#
loop_
_entity.id
_entity.type
_entity.pdbx_description
1 polymer ?
#
loop_
_entity_poly.entity_id
_entity_poly.type
_entity_poly.pdbx_seq_one_letter_code
_entity_poly.pdbx_strand_id
1 'polypeptide(L)'
;MRKSKIITFAVAVALTAQAAFASNISNVSGVNGVFNINPEVANGDTGFRQYENFYLSKNDIANLIFKYGNRDISKFVNLVDGKVNIQGIVNTMRDGNFYNGHAIFISPNGMVVGESGVLNVGSLSVLTPSTSTYDKLKANPTAMKLKDIQNETNGDILIRGKVLARENVNLQGAHVILPEGSYIVNGVKDDAVIKTQDQANQILFNSLVNTLDMNTGETEIRDGKIVIKSDAKEGGINIRGDVYNMNKGSIKVVNNQGADGIKVTGGIYNKDGDLALVNNAGKTLVKGTLLNQNGTLLISDNGEGIHLNSGSTVSSDGVLSITNKGTNGLAMYGDVVANGNAAIVNHKGNMYVAGSVNLKGNSTANIVNAAKENSKFQIASSGSIKSDNKIYIENKADGGMFINGEVQADKNLNMVNKAGDFTVNNKIAVKEGDLTVNNAGNKLAIASKGSIGTANGNLVVKNSGANGMIIDGTVSKSGDGVTSIYNTNGEMRINGKVDVKDSNLGIVNKGSGMVIGKNAQINNYGTKEGTDSATNIINTGENGLMMYGKINTDKTLNIYNDNGKMVINGDINNEAADTNIYGRRESTGIYVTKNSHITNNVISTDADGKVIVTPSYSGNLTIRNVTGNDGLIIDGQIAGYKNANITNNTGNTILSGSVEAANDVKFTSTSTNGEVNLNKGAKVEAANVKYGLIRGSHVNNKGAEIIKRNLSSL
;
A
#
# COMPACT_ATOMS: atom_id res chain seq x y z
N MET A 1 -9.91 19.61 -8.14
CA MET A 1 -9.82 18.99 -9.48
C MET A 1 -8.88 19.80 -10.36
N ARG A 2 -7.63 19.36 -10.53
CA ARG A 2 -6.72 19.88 -11.57
C ARG A 2 -6.39 18.69 -12.47
N LYS A 3 -6.88 18.72 -13.71
CA LYS A 3 -6.60 17.72 -14.74
C LYS A 3 -5.08 17.68 -14.96
N SER A 4 -4.44 16.59 -14.55
CA SER A 4 -3.03 16.33 -14.86
C SER A 4 -2.92 16.17 -16.37
N LYS A 5 -2.41 17.21 -17.04
CA LYS A 5 -2.07 17.14 -18.46
C LYS A 5 -0.86 16.23 -18.55
N ILE A 6 -1.09 14.96 -18.89
CA ILE A 6 -0.05 14.08 -19.43
C ILE A 6 0.41 14.75 -20.71
N ILE A 7 1.55 15.43 -20.66
CA ILE A 7 2.18 15.99 -21.85
C ILE A 7 2.79 14.81 -22.59
N THR A 8 2.08 14.31 -23.59
CA THR A 8 2.62 13.39 -24.60
C THR A 8 3.62 14.18 -25.43
N PHE A 9 4.88 14.26 -24.98
CA PHE A 9 5.96 14.71 -25.85
C PHE A 9 6.34 13.53 -26.76
N ALA A 10 5.91 13.63 -28.01
CA ALA A 10 6.50 12.90 -29.11
C ALA A 10 7.97 13.34 -29.20
N VAL A 11 8.91 12.47 -28.81
CA VAL A 11 10.29 12.61 -29.23
C VAL A 11 10.27 12.48 -30.74
N ALA A 12 10.45 13.61 -31.43
CA ALA A 12 10.63 13.66 -32.87
C ALA A 12 12.00 13.04 -33.18
N VAL A 13 12.06 11.71 -33.21
CA VAL A 13 13.13 11.02 -33.93
C VAL A 13 12.89 11.36 -35.39
N ALA A 14 13.72 12.22 -35.96
CA ALA A 14 13.65 12.60 -37.36
C ALA A 14 13.53 11.32 -38.21
N LEU A 15 12.40 11.16 -38.90
CA LEU A 15 12.24 10.20 -39.98
C LEU A 15 13.18 10.65 -41.09
N THR A 16 14.42 10.18 -41.07
CA THR A 16 15.17 10.08 -42.32
C THR A 16 14.53 8.94 -43.09
N ALA A 17 13.69 9.28 -44.07
CA ALA A 17 13.31 8.35 -45.12
C ALA A 17 14.61 7.83 -45.75
N GLN A 18 14.99 6.59 -45.43
CA GLN A 18 16.18 5.97 -46.00
C GLN A 18 15.86 5.54 -47.43
N ALA A 19 16.48 6.23 -48.40
CA ALA A 19 16.61 5.72 -49.75
C ALA A 19 17.21 4.30 -49.69
N ALA A 20 16.81 3.42 -50.61
CA ALA A 20 17.36 2.08 -50.70
C ALA A 20 18.84 2.14 -51.12
N PHE A 21 19.74 2.23 -50.14
CA PHE A 21 21.18 2.09 -50.38
C PHE A 21 21.53 0.61 -50.49
N ALA A 22 22.46 0.29 -51.38
CA ALA A 22 23.12 -1.03 -51.40
C ALA A 22 23.95 -1.20 -50.11
N SER A 23 24.19 -2.44 -49.69
CA SER A 23 25.07 -2.72 -48.55
C SER A 23 26.46 -2.09 -48.75
N ASN A 24 26.96 -1.42 -47.72
CA ASN A 24 28.28 -0.81 -47.68
C ASN A 24 28.92 -1.16 -46.33
N ILE A 25 29.71 -2.24 -46.34
CA ILE A 25 30.54 -2.66 -45.23
C ILE A 25 31.99 -2.47 -45.67
N SER A 26 32.67 -1.48 -45.10
CA SER A 26 34.02 -1.09 -45.56
C SER A 26 34.97 -2.28 -45.58
N ASN A 27 35.71 -2.41 -46.69
CA ASN A 27 36.72 -3.44 -46.91
C ASN A 27 36.18 -4.89 -46.85
N VAL A 28 34.87 -5.09 -47.03
CA VAL A 28 34.24 -6.42 -47.10
C VAL A 28 33.42 -6.52 -48.39
N SER A 29 33.74 -7.50 -49.22
CA SER A 29 32.95 -7.82 -50.41
C SER A 29 31.94 -8.94 -50.10
N GLY A 30 30.68 -8.74 -50.51
CA GLY A 30 29.64 -9.76 -50.42
C GLY A 30 29.50 -10.55 -51.72
N VAL A 31 29.06 -11.80 -51.62
CA VAL A 31 28.67 -12.64 -52.77
C VAL A 31 27.18 -12.95 -52.63
N ASN A 32 26.38 -12.56 -53.64
CA ASN A 32 24.93 -12.74 -53.64
C ASN A 32 24.24 -12.21 -52.37
N GLY A 33 24.63 -11.03 -51.90
CA GLY A 33 24.09 -10.42 -50.68
C GLY A 33 24.58 -11.02 -49.37
N VAL A 34 25.52 -11.98 -49.41
CA VAL A 34 26.12 -12.59 -48.21
C VAL A 34 27.54 -12.09 -48.00
N PHE A 35 27.79 -11.46 -46.86
CA PHE A 35 29.06 -10.88 -46.43
C PHE A 35 29.65 -11.74 -45.31
N ASN A 36 30.66 -12.56 -45.61
CA ASN A 36 31.39 -13.31 -44.59
C ASN A 36 32.55 -12.45 -44.07
N ILE A 37 32.55 -12.15 -42.78
CA ILE A 37 33.43 -11.16 -42.17
C ILE A 37 34.37 -11.85 -41.20
N ASN A 38 35.67 -11.81 -41.48
CA ASN A 38 36.71 -12.31 -40.58
C ASN A 38 37.37 -11.15 -39.81
N PRO A 39 37.84 -11.36 -38.56
CA PRO A 39 38.70 -10.39 -37.88
C PRO A 39 40.01 -10.17 -38.66
N GLU A 40 40.58 -8.98 -38.53
CA GLU A 40 41.86 -8.60 -39.16
C GLU A 40 43.04 -8.77 -38.20
N VAL A 41 42.77 -8.61 -36.90
CA VAL A 41 43.73 -8.79 -35.81
C VAL A 41 43.07 -9.60 -34.70
N ALA A 42 43.83 -10.41 -33.98
CA ALA A 42 43.34 -11.10 -32.79
C ALA A 42 44.32 -10.93 -31.61
N ASN A 43 43.75 -10.74 -30.42
CA ASN A 43 44.47 -10.80 -29.15
C ASN A 43 43.75 -11.78 -28.23
N GLY A 44 44.42 -12.85 -27.82
CA GLY A 44 43.75 -13.93 -27.09
C GLY A 44 42.57 -14.51 -27.89
N ASP A 45 41.46 -14.76 -27.20
CA ASP A 45 40.20 -15.23 -27.78
C ASP A 45 39.35 -14.12 -28.41
N THR A 46 39.90 -12.91 -28.61
CA THR A 46 39.18 -11.75 -29.14
C THR A 46 39.72 -11.34 -30.50
N GLY A 47 38.86 -11.35 -31.52
CA GLY A 47 39.13 -10.80 -32.84
C GLY A 47 38.66 -9.34 -32.96
N PHE A 48 39.33 -8.57 -33.80
CA PHE A 48 39.08 -7.15 -34.04
C PHE A 48 39.03 -6.85 -35.54
N ARG A 49 38.12 -5.98 -35.95
CA ARG A 49 38.07 -5.40 -37.30
C ARG A 49 37.59 -3.96 -37.26
N GLN A 50 38.14 -3.13 -38.15
CA GLN A 50 37.77 -1.72 -38.28
C GLN A 50 36.97 -1.48 -39.55
N TYR A 51 36.04 -0.53 -39.48
CA TYR A 51 35.20 -0.13 -40.60
C TYR A 51 35.02 1.39 -40.57
N GLU A 52 35.04 2.00 -41.75
CA GLU A 52 34.54 3.37 -41.90
C GLU A 52 33.00 3.36 -41.83
N ASN A 53 32.37 2.47 -42.61
CA ASN A 53 30.92 2.30 -42.70
C ASN A 53 30.52 0.84 -42.44
N PHE A 54 29.42 0.66 -41.71
CA PHE A 54 28.74 -0.63 -41.54
C PHE A 54 27.25 -0.44 -41.80
N TYR A 55 26.87 -0.48 -43.08
CA TYR A 55 25.48 -0.44 -43.54
C TYR A 55 25.13 -1.77 -44.23
N LEU A 56 24.23 -2.54 -43.61
CA LEU A 56 23.72 -3.80 -44.17
C LEU A 56 22.28 -3.59 -44.64
N SER A 57 22.05 -3.73 -45.94
CA SER A 57 20.76 -3.51 -46.58
C SER A 57 19.75 -4.63 -46.29
N LYS A 58 18.47 -4.37 -46.52
CA LYS A 58 17.41 -5.37 -46.35
C LYS A 58 17.65 -6.54 -47.30
N ASN A 59 17.42 -7.76 -46.82
CA ASN A 59 17.66 -9.04 -47.50
C ASN A 59 19.14 -9.45 -47.64
N ASP A 60 20.09 -8.61 -47.27
CA ASP A 60 21.49 -9.00 -47.18
C ASP A 60 21.81 -9.64 -45.82
N ILE A 61 22.87 -10.45 -45.78
CA ILE A 61 23.31 -11.20 -44.60
C ILE A 61 24.77 -10.87 -44.32
N ALA A 62 25.10 -10.50 -43.09
CA ALA A 62 26.48 -10.43 -42.61
C ALA A 62 26.75 -11.56 -41.61
N ASN A 63 27.70 -12.43 -41.92
CA ASN A 63 28.14 -13.50 -41.03
C ASN A 63 29.46 -13.08 -40.37
N LEU A 64 29.42 -12.81 -39.08
CA LEU A 64 30.60 -12.60 -38.26
C LEU A 64 31.26 -13.95 -38.01
N ILE A 65 32.42 -14.19 -38.61
CA ILE A 65 33.14 -15.45 -38.52
C ILE A 65 34.06 -15.44 -37.30
N PHE A 66 33.76 -16.29 -36.32
CA PHE A 66 34.48 -16.43 -35.06
C PHE A 66 35.74 -17.30 -35.21
N LYS A 67 36.55 -16.99 -36.23
CA LYS A 67 37.89 -17.56 -36.48
C LYS A 67 38.85 -16.49 -36.99
N TYR A 68 40.09 -16.52 -36.51
CA TYR A 68 41.21 -15.76 -37.06
C TYR A 68 42.23 -16.73 -37.68
N GLY A 69 42.20 -16.88 -39.00
CA GLY A 69 42.84 -18.02 -39.67
C GLY A 69 42.26 -19.33 -39.12
N ASN A 70 43.13 -20.21 -38.61
CA ASN A 70 42.72 -21.48 -37.99
C ASN A 70 42.38 -21.35 -36.49
N ARG A 71 42.55 -20.17 -35.89
CA ARG A 71 42.35 -19.94 -34.46
C ARG A 71 40.89 -19.63 -34.16
N ASP A 72 40.31 -20.37 -33.23
CA ASP A 72 38.99 -20.08 -32.66
C ASP A 72 39.03 -18.85 -31.73
N ILE A 73 38.05 -17.96 -31.88
CA ILE A 73 37.86 -16.78 -31.03
C ILE A 73 36.46 -16.80 -30.40
N SER A 74 36.32 -16.34 -29.16
CA SER A 74 35.03 -16.27 -28.45
C SER A 74 34.35 -14.91 -28.60
N LYS A 75 35.12 -13.85 -28.88
CA LYS A 75 34.65 -12.46 -29.00
C LYS A 75 35.07 -11.87 -30.34
N PHE A 76 34.19 -11.07 -30.92
CA PHE A 76 34.48 -10.34 -32.15
C PHE A 76 34.08 -8.87 -32.00
N VAL A 77 35.09 -8.01 -31.91
CA VAL A 77 34.96 -6.55 -31.80
C VAL A 77 34.96 -5.91 -33.20
N ASN A 78 33.89 -5.17 -33.47
CA ASN A 78 33.64 -4.41 -34.68
C ASN A 78 33.72 -2.91 -34.33
N LEU A 79 34.81 -2.27 -34.72
CA LEU A 79 35.07 -0.84 -34.51
C LEU A 79 34.57 -0.07 -35.74
N VAL A 80 33.55 0.78 -35.59
CA VAL A 80 32.93 1.48 -36.73
C VAL A 80 32.99 2.98 -36.53
N ASP A 81 33.61 3.70 -37.48
CA ASP A 81 33.77 5.16 -37.42
C ASP A 81 32.39 5.83 -37.49
N GLY A 82 31.61 5.45 -38.51
CA GLY A 82 30.23 5.91 -38.70
C GLY A 82 29.22 5.21 -37.80
N LYS A 83 27.93 5.52 -38.01
CA LYS A 83 26.80 4.85 -37.35
C LYS A 83 26.63 3.45 -37.93
N VAL A 84 26.46 2.45 -37.06
CA VAL A 84 26.11 1.09 -37.49
C VAL A 84 24.64 1.05 -37.93
N ASN A 85 24.34 0.54 -39.12
CA ASN A 85 22.97 0.45 -39.62
C ASN A 85 22.70 -0.95 -40.19
N ILE A 86 21.73 -1.65 -39.62
CA ILE A 86 21.39 -3.04 -39.95
C ILE A 86 19.92 -3.13 -40.33
N GLN A 87 19.68 -3.23 -41.62
CA GLN A 87 18.37 -3.51 -42.21
C GLN A 87 18.24 -4.99 -42.61
N GLY A 88 19.37 -5.71 -42.73
CA GLY A 88 19.46 -7.14 -43.04
C GLY A 88 19.64 -8.04 -41.81
N ILE A 89 20.29 -9.19 -42.01
CA ILE A 89 20.48 -10.21 -40.96
C ILE A 89 21.96 -10.32 -40.59
N VAL A 90 22.29 -10.25 -39.31
CA VAL A 90 23.64 -10.55 -38.82
C VAL A 90 23.64 -11.86 -38.06
N ASN A 91 24.56 -12.77 -38.41
CA ASN A 91 24.77 -14.03 -37.69
C ASN A 91 26.15 -14.09 -37.04
N THR A 92 26.26 -14.69 -35.85
CA THR A 92 27.54 -15.18 -35.32
C THR A 92 27.77 -16.61 -35.79
N MET A 93 28.87 -16.85 -36.51
CA MET A 93 29.14 -18.14 -37.13
C MET A 93 30.53 -18.67 -36.80
N ARG A 94 30.64 -19.99 -36.74
CA ARG A 94 31.93 -20.71 -36.75
C ARG A 94 31.73 -22.02 -37.51
N ASP A 95 32.69 -22.35 -38.38
CA ASP A 95 32.71 -23.61 -39.12
C ASP A 95 31.40 -23.92 -39.87
N GLY A 96 30.80 -22.89 -40.48
CA GLY A 96 29.56 -23.01 -41.26
C GLY A 96 28.27 -23.08 -40.42
N ASN A 97 28.38 -23.16 -39.10
CA ASN A 97 27.25 -23.22 -38.18
C ASN A 97 27.10 -21.92 -37.40
N PHE A 98 25.92 -21.73 -36.79
CA PHE A 98 25.75 -20.72 -35.77
C PHE A 98 26.71 -21.00 -34.60
N TYR A 99 27.19 -19.94 -33.97
CA TYR A 99 28.08 -20.05 -32.83
C TYR A 99 27.67 -19.08 -31.73
N ASN A 100 27.75 -19.51 -30.48
CA ASN A 100 27.46 -18.68 -29.29
C ASN A 100 28.55 -17.62 -29.00
N GLY A 101 29.12 -17.03 -30.05
CA GLY A 101 30.14 -16.00 -29.94
C GLY A 101 29.57 -14.66 -29.46
N HIS A 102 30.42 -13.86 -28.82
CA HIS A 102 30.09 -12.52 -28.37
C HIS A 102 30.42 -11.49 -29.45
N ALA A 103 29.38 -11.02 -30.16
CA ALA A 103 29.48 -9.92 -31.10
C ALA A 103 29.48 -8.59 -30.34
N ILE A 104 30.51 -7.78 -30.56
CA ILE A 104 30.69 -6.48 -29.91
C ILE A 104 30.79 -5.42 -31.00
N PHE A 105 29.85 -4.47 -31.03
CA PHE A 105 29.88 -3.29 -31.88
C PHE A 105 30.24 -2.07 -31.04
N ILE A 106 31.22 -1.30 -31.50
CA ILE A 106 31.65 -0.07 -30.85
C ILE A 106 31.65 1.04 -31.88
N SER A 107 30.81 2.05 -31.66
CA SER A 107 30.73 3.24 -32.53
C SER A 107 30.33 4.47 -31.71
N PRO A 108 31.08 5.58 -31.79
CA PRO A 108 30.71 6.82 -31.11
C PRO A 108 29.42 7.43 -31.67
N ASN A 109 29.02 7.03 -32.88
CA ASN A 109 27.83 7.50 -33.60
C ASN A 109 26.60 6.62 -33.37
N GLY A 110 26.73 5.51 -32.62
CA GLY A 110 25.62 4.65 -32.25
C GLY A 110 25.25 3.60 -33.28
N MET A 111 24.05 3.03 -33.11
CA MET A 111 23.59 1.87 -33.86
C MET A 111 22.09 1.92 -34.14
N VAL A 112 21.70 1.52 -35.34
CA VAL A 112 20.30 1.31 -35.75
C VAL A 112 20.14 -0.14 -36.22
N VAL A 113 19.18 -0.84 -35.64
CA VAL A 113 18.61 -2.07 -36.21
C VAL A 113 17.25 -1.69 -36.75
N GLY A 114 17.10 -1.62 -38.07
CA GLY A 114 15.84 -1.27 -38.73
C GLY A 114 14.73 -2.28 -38.51
N GLU A 115 13.54 -2.00 -39.01
CA GLU A 115 12.35 -2.87 -38.82
C GLU A 115 12.56 -4.28 -39.40
N SER A 116 13.30 -4.40 -40.50
CA SER A 116 13.72 -5.70 -41.06
C SER A 116 15.05 -6.21 -40.51
N GLY A 117 15.71 -5.46 -39.62
CA GLY A 117 16.99 -5.84 -39.05
C GLY A 117 16.84 -7.01 -38.08
N VAL A 118 17.72 -8.01 -38.19
CA VAL A 118 17.78 -9.14 -37.26
C VAL A 118 19.22 -9.36 -36.82
N LEU A 119 19.46 -9.37 -35.52
CA LEU A 119 20.71 -9.82 -34.92
C LEU A 119 20.51 -11.22 -34.34
N ASN A 120 21.15 -12.22 -34.94
CA ASN A 120 21.17 -13.61 -34.49
C ASN A 120 22.54 -13.92 -33.89
N VAL A 121 22.68 -13.80 -32.57
CA VAL A 121 23.99 -13.80 -31.93
C VAL A 121 24.04 -14.69 -30.69
N GLY A 122 25.25 -15.11 -30.28
CA GLY A 122 25.44 -15.73 -28.97
C GLY A 122 25.25 -14.71 -27.84
N SER A 123 26.11 -13.70 -27.83
CA SER A 123 25.97 -12.50 -27.00
C SER A 123 26.12 -11.23 -27.84
N LEU A 124 25.47 -10.14 -27.44
CA LEU A 124 25.58 -8.81 -28.04
C LEU A 124 26.17 -7.81 -27.04
N SER A 125 27.09 -6.98 -27.50
CA SER A 125 27.35 -5.69 -26.87
C SER A 125 27.37 -4.58 -27.90
N VAL A 126 26.69 -3.48 -27.61
CA VAL A 126 26.70 -2.24 -28.40
C VAL A 126 27.15 -1.13 -27.47
N LEU A 127 28.32 -0.57 -27.73
CA LEU A 127 28.94 0.46 -26.90
C LEU A 127 29.13 1.73 -27.73
N THR A 128 28.84 2.88 -27.12
CA THR A 128 28.88 4.17 -27.81
C THR A 128 29.76 5.17 -27.05
N PRO A 129 31.07 4.93 -26.93
CA PRO A 129 31.93 5.81 -26.15
C PRO A 129 32.05 7.20 -26.78
N SER A 130 32.68 8.13 -26.05
CA SER A 130 33.09 9.41 -26.65
C SER A 130 34.03 9.19 -27.84
N THR A 131 34.04 10.13 -28.78
CA THR A 131 34.98 10.10 -29.93
C THR A 131 36.43 9.96 -29.46
N SER A 132 36.81 10.65 -28.38
CA SER A 132 38.18 10.57 -27.85
C SER A 132 38.57 9.18 -27.35
N THR A 133 37.65 8.48 -26.70
CA THR A 133 37.86 7.11 -26.20
C THR A 133 37.86 6.12 -27.36
N TYR A 134 36.98 6.32 -28.34
CA TYR A 134 36.95 5.55 -29.57
C TYR A 134 38.26 5.66 -30.36
N ASP A 135 38.79 6.87 -30.58
CA ASP A 135 40.01 7.10 -31.36
C ASP A 135 41.23 6.40 -30.74
N LYS A 136 41.33 6.41 -29.41
CA LYS A 136 42.39 5.68 -28.67
C LYS A 136 42.26 4.17 -28.89
N LEU A 137 41.04 3.65 -28.83
CA LEU A 137 40.77 2.23 -29.07
C LEU A 137 41.06 1.86 -30.53
N LYS A 138 40.68 2.70 -31.49
CA LYS A 138 40.97 2.48 -32.91
C LYS A 138 42.47 2.47 -33.20
N ALA A 139 43.22 3.38 -32.59
CA ALA A 139 44.67 3.44 -32.75
C ALA A 139 45.40 2.22 -32.16
N ASN A 140 44.89 1.65 -31.07
CA ASN A 140 45.45 0.43 -30.46
C ASN A 140 44.38 -0.50 -29.86
N PRO A 141 43.68 -1.30 -30.70
CA PRO A 141 42.52 -2.09 -30.29
C PRO A 141 42.80 -3.15 -29.23
N THR A 142 44.04 -3.62 -29.13
CA THR A 142 44.43 -4.73 -28.25
C THR A 142 44.92 -4.27 -26.87
N ALA A 143 45.20 -2.97 -26.69
CA ALA A 143 45.77 -2.42 -25.46
C ALA A 143 44.74 -1.96 -24.43
N MET A 144 43.52 -1.58 -24.85
CA MET A 144 42.48 -1.06 -23.96
C MET A 144 41.52 -2.17 -23.52
N LYS A 145 41.14 -2.21 -22.24
CA LYS A 145 40.20 -3.24 -21.76
C LYS A 145 38.77 -2.80 -22.07
N LEU A 146 37.91 -3.72 -22.50
CA LEU A 146 36.52 -3.40 -22.85
C LEU A 146 35.76 -2.69 -21.70
N LYS A 147 36.11 -3.00 -20.45
CA LYS A 147 35.55 -2.36 -19.25
C LYS A 147 35.87 -0.86 -19.12
N ASP A 148 36.94 -0.38 -19.77
CA ASP A 148 37.39 1.02 -19.71
C ASP A 148 36.54 1.90 -20.65
N ILE A 149 35.77 1.27 -21.55
CA ILE A 149 34.87 1.90 -22.53
C ILE A 149 33.42 1.75 -22.07
N GLN A 150 33.13 0.65 -21.35
CA GLN A 150 31.87 0.48 -20.64
C GLN A 150 31.74 1.63 -19.63
N ASN A 151 30.59 2.31 -19.64
CA ASN A 151 30.23 3.50 -18.83
C ASN A 151 30.29 4.86 -19.53
N GLU A 152 30.92 5.00 -20.70
CA GLU A 152 30.73 6.20 -21.54
C GLU A 152 29.64 5.93 -22.57
N THR A 153 28.64 6.82 -22.64
CA THR A 153 27.58 6.74 -23.65
C THR A 153 27.46 8.07 -24.40
N ASN A 154 27.44 8.03 -25.72
CA ASN A 154 27.51 9.19 -26.60
C ASN A 154 26.55 9.09 -27.79
N GLY A 155 26.59 7.99 -28.54
CA GLY A 155 25.72 7.75 -29.68
C GLY A 155 24.41 7.07 -29.30
N ASP A 156 23.35 7.28 -30.08
CA ASP A 156 22.06 6.64 -29.84
C ASP A 156 22.02 5.19 -30.34
N ILE A 157 21.34 4.34 -29.59
CA ILE A 157 21.00 2.97 -29.99
C ILE A 157 19.50 2.90 -30.24
N LEU A 158 19.12 2.55 -31.47
CA LEU A 158 17.73 2.39 -31.90
C LEU A 158 17.51 0.97 -32.42
N ILE A 159 16.70 0.18 -31.72
CA ILE A 159 16.37 -1.18 -32.12
C ILE A 159 14.90 -1.22 -32.54
N ARG A 160 14.61 -1.15 -33.85
CA ARG A 160 13.26 -1.34 -34.42
C ARG A 160 12.98 -2.79 -34.77
N GLY A 161 14.02 -3.56 -35.07
CA GLY A 161 13.94 -4.97 -35.47
C GLY A 161 14.05 -5.93 -34.30
N LYS A 162 14.76 -7.04 -34.53
CA LYS A 162 14.87 -8.16 -33.59
C LYS A 162 16.30 -8.41 -33.14
N VAL A 163 16.48 -8.65 -31.84
CA VAL A 163 17.72 -9.17 -31.26
C VAL A 163 17.42 -10.54 -30.66
N LEU A 164 18.00 -11.58 -31.24
CA LEU A 164 17.86 -12.98 -30.84
C LEU A 164 19.22 -13.44 -30.28
N ALA A 165 19.35 -13.42 -28.96
CA ALA A 165 20.58 -13.72 -28.23
C ALA A 165 20.43 -14.98 -27.36
N ARG A 166 21.55 -15.67 -27.11
CA ARG A 166 21.57 -16.92 -26.31
C ARG A 166 21.98 -16.63 -24.88
N GLU A 167 22.94 -15.75 -24.69
CA GLU A 167 23.57 -15.53 -23.39
C GLU A 167 23.44 -14.08 -22.91
N ASN A 168 24.03 -13.09 -23.56
CA ASN A 168 24.03 -11.72 -23.01
C ASN A 168 23.62 -10.67 -24.03
N VAL A 169 22.95 -9.62 -23.55
CA VAL A 169 22.71 -8.40 -24.32
C VAL A 169 23.13 -7.20 -23.48
N ASN A 170 24.03 -6.36 -23.99
CA ASN A 170 24.50 -5.16 -23.29
C ASN A 170 24.46 -3.96 -24.25
N LEU A 171 23.53 -3.03 -24.03
CA LEU A 171 23.34 -1.83 -24.84
C LEU A 171 23.71 -0.61 -24.01
N GLN A 172 24.71 0.16 -24.46
CA GLN A 172 25.18 1.38 -23.79
C GLN A 172 25.18 2.55 -24.78
N GLY A 173 24.11 3.34 -24.73
CA GLY A 173 23.78 4.41 -25.68
C GLY A 173 23.45 5.72 -24.96
N ALA A 174 23.64 6.88 -25.61
CA ALA A 174 23.16 8.14 -25.05
C ALA A 174 21.63 8.06 -24.90
N HIS A 175 20.93 7.76 -25.99
CA HIS A 175 19.59 7.19 -25.91
C HIS A 175 19.62 5.69 -26.21
N VAL A 176 18.80 4.91 -25.52
CA VAL A 176 18.45 3.55 -25.95
C VAL A 176 16.96 3.48 -26.19
N ILE A 177 16.58 3.26 -27.44
CA ILE A 177 15.19 3.36 -27.92
C ILE A 177 14.77 2.05 -28.57
N LEU A 178 13.70 1.46 -28.04
CA LEU A 178 13.01 0.29 -28.57
C LEU A 178 11.57 0.72 -28.88
N PRO A 179 11.22 1.12 -30.13
CA PRO A 179 9.86 1.49 -30.46
C PRO A 179 8.92 0.27 -30.47
N GLU A 180 7.63 0.53 -30.61
CA GLU A 180 6.62 -0.52 -30.71
C GLU A 180 6.92 -1.48 -31.88
N GLY A 181 6.75 -2.78 -31.66
CA GLY A 181 7.09 -3.83 -32.63
C GLY A 181 8.55 -4.31 -32.61
N SER A 182 9.43 -3.71 -31.80
CA SER A 182 10.80 -4.21 -31.60
C SER A 182 10.87 -5.32 -30.55
N TYR A 183 11.82 -6.26 -30.72
CA TYR A 183 12.00 -7.38 -29.79
C TYR A 183 13.47 -7.56 -29.41
N ILE A 184 13.74 -7.73 -28.11
CA ILE A 184 14.98 -8.33 -27.60
C ILE A 184 14.59 -9.63 -26.90
N VAL A 185 15.12 -10.75 -27.35
CA VAL A 185 14.95 -12.05 -26.71
C VAL A 185 16.32 -12.63 -26.41
N ASN A 186 16.62 -12.78 -25.13
CA ASN A 186 17.81 -13.44 -24.64
C ASN A 186 17.46 -14.81 -24.05
N GLY A 187 18.32 -15.81 -24.29
CA GLY A 187 18.03 -17.21 -23.94
C GLY A 187 17.29 -17.97 -25.05
N VAL A 188 17.43 -17.54 -26.32
CA VAL A 188 16.95 -18.30 -27.48
C VAL A 188 17.65 -19.65 -27.51
N LYS A 189 16.89 -20.75 -27.50
CA LYS A 189 17.44 -22.13 -27.52
C LYS A 189 17.86 -22.59 -28.91
N ASP A 190 17.18 -22.09 -29.94
CA ASP A 190 17.45 -22.41 -31.35
C ASP A 190 18.86 -21.96 -31.75
N ASP A 191 19.62 -22.85 -32.38
CA ASP A 191 20.99 -22.64 -32.87
C ASP A 191 21.06 -22.58 -34.40
N ALA A 192 19.96 -22.26 -35.08
CA ALA A 192 19.96 -22.11 -36.52
C ALA A 192 20.67 -20.83 -36.99
N VAL A 193 21.35 -20.94 -38.13
CA VAL A 193 21.77 -19.80 -38.92
C VAL A 193 20.54 -19.22 -39.62
N ILE A 194 20.22 -17.98 -39.32
CA ILE A 194 19.07 -17.29 -39.91
C ILE A 194 19.46 -16.74 -41.28
N LYS A 195 18.71 -17.12 -42.31
CA LYS A 195 18.90 -16.67 -43.70
C LYS A 195 17.74 -15.82 -44.21
N THR A 196 16.57 -15.91 -43.59
CA THR A 196 15.38 -15.14 -43.98
C THR A 196 14.69 -14.51 -42.78
N GLN A 197 13.88 -13.48 -43.04
CA GLN A 197 13.03 -12.86 -42.02
C GLN A 197 12.00 -13.83 -41.44
N ASP A 198 11.48 -14.74 -42.26
CA ASP A 198 10.49 -15.73 -41.83
C ASP A 198 11.08 -16.70 -40.81
N GLN A 199 12.33 -17.14 -41.01
CA GLN A 199 13.04 -17.94 -40.02
C GLN A 199 13.20 -17.18 -38.69
N ALA A 200 13.55 -15.89 -38.74
CA ALA A 200 13.65 -15.07 -37.54
C ALA A 200 12.30 -14.92 -36.82
N ASN A 201 11.21 -14.76 -37.57
CA ASN A 201 9.86 -14.68 -37.02
C ASN A 201 9.43 -16.01 -36.39
N GLN A 202 9.77 -17.14 -37.00
CA GLN A 202 9.49 -18.47 -36.45
C GLN A 202 10.27 -18.72 -35.15
N ILE A 203 11.57 -18.39 -35.11
CA ILE A 203 12.38 -18.52 -33.90
C ILE A 203 11.84 -17.63 -32.78
N LEU A 204 11.48 -16.38 -33.10
CA LEU A 204 10.84 -15.48 -32.15
C LEU A 204 9.54 -16.07 -31.63
N PHE A 205 8.63 -16.50 -32.52
CA PHE A 205 7.36 -17.10 -32.15
C PHE A 205 7.56 -18.32 -31.25
N ASN A 206 8.42 -19.26 -31.65
CA ASN A 206 8.75 -20.47 -30.90
C ASN A 206 9.36 -20.14 -29.53
N SER A 207 10.18 -19.10 -29.44
CA SER A 207 10.71 -18.63 -28.16
C SER A 207 9.58 -18.11 -27.28
N LEU A 208 8.65 -17.32 -27.83
CA LEU A 208 7.56 -16.70 -27.07
C LEU A 208 6.46 -17.69 -26.66
N VAL A 209 6.02 -18.61 -27.52
CA VAL A 209 4.98 -19.59 -27.14
C VAL A 209 5.45 -20.55 -26.05
N ASN A 210 6.72 -20.93 -26.06
CA ASN A 210 7.33 -21.72 -24.99
C ASN A 210 7.62 -20.89 -23.72
N THR A 211 7.47 -19.55 -23.77
CA THR A 211 7.62 -18.67 -22.59
C THR A 211 6.30 -18.31 -21.91
N LEU A 212 5.14 -18.50 -22.53
CA LEU A 212 3.86 -18.20 -21.85
C LEU A 212 3.42 -19.34 -20.93
N ASP A 213 3.98 -20.53 -21.11
CA ASP A 213 3.80 -21.70 -20.24
C ASP A 213 5.03 -21.86 -19.30
N MET A 214 5.26 -20.86 -18.45
CA MET A 214 6.48 -20.69 -17.64
C MET A 214 6.72 -21.78 -16.56
N ASN A 215 5.91 -22.85 -16.53
CA ASN A 215 5.95 -23.96 -15.58
C ASN A 215 6.65 -25.22 -16.11
N THR A 216 7.26 -25.19 -17.30
CA THR A 216 7.94 -26.37 -17.83
C THR A 216 9.27 -26.59 -17.11
N GLY A 217 9.38 -27.74 -16.41
CA GLY A 217 10.52 -28.20 -15.63
C GLY A 217 11.74 -28.58 -16.48
N GLU A 218 12.25 -27.63 -17.25
CA GLU A 218 13.35 -27.81 -18.18
C GLU A 218 14.72 -27.71 -17.49
N THR A 219 15.63 -28.63 -17.83
CA THR A 219 16.85 -28.93 -17.07
C THR A 219 18.07 -28.05 -17.35
N GLU A 220 18.07 -27.21 -18.40
CA GLU A 220 19.20 -26.31 -18.71
C GLU A 220 18.75 -24.87 -19.02
N ILE A 221 18.81 -23.99 -18.02
CA ILE A 221 18.65 -22.53 -18.17
C ILE A 221 20.03 -21.88 -17.93
N ARG A 222 20.52 -21.06 -18.88
CA ARG A 222 21.84 -20.38 -18.80
C ARG A 222 21.80 -19.15 -17.90
N ASP A 223 22.93 -18.63 -17.46
CA ASP A 223 23.04 -17.45 -16.55
C ASP A 223 23.03 -16.08 -17.26
N GLY A 224 22.58 -16.07 -18.51
CA GLY A 224 22.59 -14.91 -19.36
C GLY A 224 21.82 -13.69 -18.85
N LYS A 225 22.35 -12.47 -19.06
CA LYS A 225 21.76 -11.21 -18.56
C LYS A 225 21.53 -10.17 -19.67
N ILE A 226 20.61 -9.25 -19.42
CA ILE A 226 20.39 -8.06 -20.23
C ILE A 226 20.77 -6.79 -19.45
N VAL A 227 21.55 -5.91 -20.05
CA VAL A 227 21.89 -4.59 -19.52
C VAL A 227 21.56 -3.54 -20.57
N ILE A 228 20.75 -2.56 -20.20
CA ILE A 228 20.43 -1.38 -21.01
C ILE A 228 20.84 -0.16 -20.18
N LYS A 229 21.78 0.63 -20.68
CA LYS A 229 22.37 1.75 -19.94
C LYS A 229 22.43 3.03 -20.76
N SER A 230 22.11 4.14 -20.10
CA SER A 230 22.42 5.50 -20.54
C SER A 230 23.16 6.26 -19.43
N ASP A 231 24.22 6.97 -19.81
CA ASP A 231 25.06 7.81 -18.94
C ASP A 231 25.19 9.25 -19.45
N ALA A 232 24.67 9.55 -20.65
CA ALA A 232 24.74 10.89 -21.25
C ALA A 232 23.74 11.83 -20.58
N LYS A 233 24.11 13.09 -20.37
CA LYS A 233 23.25 14.10 -19.71
C LYS A 233 21.94 14.35 -20.46
N GLU A 234 22.03 14.50 -21.78
CA GLU A 234 20.85 14.66 -22.66
C GLU A 234 20.21 13.33 -23.04
N GLY A 235 20.66 12.22 -22.45
CA GLY A 235 20.25 10.86 -22.78
C GLY A 235 19.00 10.38 -22.06
N GLY A 236 18.65 9.12 -22.30
CA GLY A 236 17.57 8.42 -21.60
C GLY A 236 17.25 7.05 -22.20
N ILE A 237 16.27 6.35 -21.61
CA ILE A 237 15.86 5.02 -22.05
C ILE A 237 14.36 5.01 -22.35
N ASN A 238 13.98 4.53 -23.53
CA ASN A 238 12.59 4.45 -23.97
C ASN A 238 12.27 3.08 -24.57
N ILE A 239 11.56 2.25 -23.81
CA ILE A 239 11.19 0.87 -24.18
C ILE A 239 9.69 0.80 -24.43
N ARG A 240 9.31 0.86 -25.70
CA ARG A 240 7.94 0.67 -26.20
C ARG A 240 7.71 -0.71 -26.81
N GLY A 241 8.76 -1.38 -27.26
CA GLY A 241 8.74 -2.80 -27.64
C GLY A 241 8.98 -3.73 -26.46
N ASP A 242 9.24 -5.00 -26.73
CA ASP A 242 9.33 -6.05 -25.70
C ASP A 242 10.76 -6.57 -25.49
N VAL A 243 11.11 -6.79 -24.22
CA VAL A 243 12.41 -7.31 -23.78
C VAL A 243 12.18 -8.57 -22.94
N TYR A 244 12.72 -9.69 -23.39
CA TYR A 244 12.62 -10.99 -22.72
C TYR A 244 14.00 -11.50 -22.33
N ASN A 245 14.16 -11.85 -21.07
CA ASN A 245 15.27 -12.67 -20.61
C ASN A 245 14.75 -14.02 -20.13
N MET A 246 15.02 -15.05 -20.92
CA MET A 246 14.63 -16.44 -20.65
C MET A 246 15.70 -17.22 -19.87
N ASN A 247 16.81 -16.56 -19.54
CA ASN A 247 17.93 -17.07 -18.76
C ASN A 247 17.74 -16.81 -17.25
N LYS A 248 18.64 -17.36 -16.41
CA LYS A 248 18.70 -17.14 -14.95
C LYS A 248 19.29 -15.79 -14.53
N GLY A 249 19.94 -15.09 -15.45
CA GLY A 249 20.56 -13.81 -15.16
C GLY A 249 19.54 -12.66 -15.07
N SER A 250 19.99 -11.50 -14.64
CA SER A 250 19.14 -10.32 -14.45
C SER A 250 18.86 -9.52 -15.72
N ILE A 251 17.79 -8.73 -15.69
CA ILE A 251 17.64 -7.54 -16.55
C ILE A 251 17.95 -6.29 -15.73
N LYS A 252 18.85 -5.43 -16.21
CA LYS A 252 19.18 -4.14 -15.58
C LYS A 252 19.01 -3.00 -16.58
N VAL A 253 18.09 -2.09 -16.29
CA VAL A 253 17.84 -0.86 -17.04
C VAL A 253 18.31 0.31 -16.17
N VAL A 254 19.37 0.99 -16.58
CA VAL A 254 20.04 2.01 -15.77
C VAL A 254 20.18 3.32 -16.53
N ASN A 255 19.56 4.37 -16.02
CA ASN A 255 19.78 5.73 -16.50
C ASN A 255 20.49 6.54 -15.41
N ASN A 256 21.73 6.95 -15.69
CA ASN A 256 22.58 7.58 -14.69
C ASN A 256 22.50 9.12 -14.69
N GLN A 257 22.53 9.74 -15.87
CA GLN A 257 22.55 11.20 -15.99
C GLN A 257 21.50 11.74 -16.97
N GLY A 258 20.83 10.85 -17.71
CA GLY A 258 19.92 11.22 -18.77
C GLY A 258 18.69 11.96 -18.28
N ALA A 259 18.52 13.20 -18.74
CA ALA A 259 17.38 14.05 -18.41
C ALA A 259 16.03 13.44 -18.85
N ASP A 260 16.03 12.56 -19.85
CA ASP A 260 14.81 11.92 -20.34
C ASP A 260 14.30 10.79 -19.44
N GLY A 261 15.10 10.32 -18.49
CA GLY A 261 14.73 9.28 -17.53
C GLY A 261 14.56 7.89 -18.15
N ILE A 262 13.68 7.10 -17.54
CA ILE A 262 13.30 5.75 -18.01
C ILE A 262 11.81 5.74 -18.34
N LYS A 263 11.46 5.39 -19.57
CA LYS A 263 10.07 5.25 -20.04
C LYS A 263 9.86 3.81 -20.54
N VAL A 264 8.89 3.10 -19.98
CA VAL A 264 8.51 1.75 -20.39
C VAL A 264 7.03 1.71 -20.74
N THR A 265 6.69 1.58 -22.02
CA THR A 265 5.31 1.38 -22.47
C THR A 265 5.06 0.01 -23.08
N GLY A 266 6.12 -0.72 -23.47
CA GLY A 266 6.06 -2.13 -23.83
C GLY A 266 6.30 -3.03 -22.62
N GLY A 267 6.71 -4.27 -22.84
CA GLY A 267 6.95 -5.25 -21.80
C GLY A 267 8.43 -5.53 -21.51
N ILE A 268 8.74 -5.77 -20.23
CA ILE A 268 10.01 -6.33 -19.77
C ILE A 268 9.71 -7.56 -18.94
N TYR A 269 10.18 -8.71 -19.41
CA TYR A 269 9.87 -10.03 -18.87
C TYR A 269 11.16 -10.75 -18.50
N ASN A 270 11.34 -11.01 -17.21
CA ASN A 270 12.50 -11.70 -16.69
C ASN A 270 12.07 -13.02 -16.02
N LYS A 271 12.58 -14.13 -16.55
CA LYS A 271 12.24 -15.47 -16.07
C LYS A 271 12.82 -15.75 -14.68
N ASP A 272 14.06 -15.35 -14.45
CA ASP A 272 14.77 -15.62 -13.19
C ASP A 272 15.86 -14.55 -12.94
N GLY A 273 16.40 -14.48 -11.73
CA GLY A 273 17.27 -13.37 -11.29
C GLY A 273 16.54 -12.03 -11.14
N ASP A 274 17.27 -10.95 -10.87
CA ASP A 274 16.64 -9.64 -10.62
C ASP A 274 16.20 -8.91 -11.90
N LEU A 275 15.08 -8.18 -11.83
CA LEU A 275 14.71 -7.12 -12.77
C LEU A 275 14.86 -5.77 -12.10
N ALA A 276 15.79 -4.94 -12.55
CA ALA A 276 16.05 -3.62 -11.94
C ALA A 276 15.91 -2.47 -12.93
N LEU A 277 15.04 -1.51 -12.61
CA LEU A 277 15.01 -0.17 -13.19
C LEU A 277 15.65 0.79 -12.18
N VAL A 278 16.80 1.35 -12.53
CA VAL A 278 17.54 2.30 -11.69
C VAL A 278 17.68 3.63 -12.44
N ASN A 279 16.93 4.62 -12.00
CA ASN A 279 16.92 5.94 -12.60
C ASN A 279 17.55 6.96 -11.65
N ASN A 280 18.56 7.70 -12.10
CA ASN A 280 19.26 8.70 -11.30
C ASN A 280 19.04 10.14 -11.80
N ALA A 281 18.42 10.32 -12.96
CA ALA A 281 18.08 11.61 -13.56
C ALA A 281 16.77 11.50 -14.36
N GLY A 282 16.06 12.61 -14.57
CA GLY A 282 14.75 12.58 -15.23
C GLY A 282 13.72 11.73 -14.48
N LYS A 283 12.59 11.41 -15.12
CA LYS A 283 11.47 10.70 -14.50
C LYS A 283 11.41 9.22 -14.89
N THR A 284 11.03 8.34 -13.95
CA THR A 284 10.62 6.97 -14.28
C THR A 284 9.12 6.92 -14.59
N LEU A 285 8.77 6.48 -15.80
CA LEU A 285 7.39 6.29 -16.25
C LEU A 285 7.19 4.86 -16.74
N VAL A 286 6.22 4.16 -16.18
CA VAL A 286 5.83 2.80 -16.60
C VAL A 286 4.37 2.82 -17.00
N LYS A 287 4.06 2.48 -18.24
CA LYS A 287 2.70 2.26 -18.78
C LYS A 287 2.49 0.82 -19.22
N GLY A 288 3.56 0.10 -19.55
CA GLY A 288 3.49 -1.28 -19.98
C GLY A 288 3.68 -2.27 -18.82
N THR A 289 4.29 -3.40 -19.13
CA THR A 289 4.42 -4.54 -18.20
C THR A 289 5.86 -4.69 -17.72
N LEU A 290 6.03 -4.84 -16.41
CA LEU A 290 7.25 -5.35 -15.78
C LEU A 290 6.88 -6.66 -15.09
N LEU A 291 7.42 -7.77 -15.55
CA LEU A 291 7.15 -9.10 -14.99
C LEU A 291 8.47 -9.75 -14.62
N ASN A 292 8.61 -10.13 -13.35
CA ASN A 292 9.77 -10.82 -12.83
C ASN A 292 9.31 -12.06 -12.05
N GLN A 293 9.65 -13.27 -12.48
CA GLN A 293 9.17 -14.44 -11.76
C GLN A 293 9.99 -14.64 -10.48
N ASN A 294 11.29 -14.92 -10.60
CA ASN A 294 12.15 -15.13 -9.43
C ASN A 294 13.02 -13.90 -9.13
N GLY A 295 13.71 -13.90 -7.98
CA GLY A 295 14.59 -12.78 -7.61
C GLY A 295 13.83 -11.52 -7.17
N THR A 296 14.46 -10.34 -7.35
CA THR A 296 13.88 -9.05 -6.95
C THR A 296 13.47 -8.23 -8.17
N LEU A 297 12.22 -7.75 -8.18
CA LEU A 297 11.82 -6.63 -9.05
C LEU A 297 12.08 -5.32 -8.30
N LEU A 298 13.05 -4.54 -8.77
CA LEU A 298 13.43 -3.25 -8.22
C LEU A 298 13.05 -2.11 -9.18
N ILE A 299 12.32 -1.11 -8.68
CA ILE A 299 12.19 0.20 -9.32
C ILE A 299 12.73 1.26 -8.35
N SER A 300 13.84 1.89 -8.70
CA SER A 300 14.51 2.89 -7.88
C SER A 300 14.69 4.18 -8.67
N ASP A 301 14.19 5.30 -8.15
CA ASP A 301 14.30 6.61 -8.79
C ASP A 301 14.92 7.63 -7.82
N ASN A 302 16.10 8.14 -8.18
CA ASN A 302 16.76 9.27 -7.53
C ASN A 302 16.64 10.57 -8.35
N GLY A 303 15.93 10.53 -9.49
CA GLY A 303 15.71 11.67 -10.37
C GLY A 303 14.49 12.48 -9.97
N GLU A 304 13.51 12.60 -10.87
CA GLU A 304 12.33 13.44 -10.67
C GLU A 304 11.19 12.73 -9.95
N GLY A 305 11.07 11.40 -10.03
CA GLY A 305 9.97 10.66 -9.42
C GLY A 305 9.50 9.44 -10.21
N ILE A 306 8.65 8.62 -9.59
CA ILE A 306 8.09 7.40 -10.19
C ILE A 306 6.61 7.62 -10.52
N HIS A 307 6.22 7.27 -11.75
CA HIS A 307 4.83 7.26 -12.19
C HIS A 307 4.49 5.96 -12.91
N LEU A 308 3.78 5.07 -12.21
CA LEU A 308 3.15 3.88 -12.79
C LEU A 308 1.79 4.30 -13.31
N ASN A 309 1.66 4.45 -14.63
CA ASN A 309 0.46 4.94 -15.31
C ASN A 309 -0.70 3.94 -15.22
N SER A 310 -1.92 4.44 -15.41
CA SER A 310 -3.09 3.59 -15.61
C SER A 310 -2.85 2.57 -16.72
N GLY A 311 -3.17 1.31 -16.46
CA GLY A 311 -2.95 0.18 -17.38
C GLY A 311 -1.56 -0.45 -17.32
N SER A 312 -0.62 0.08 -16.52
CA SER A 312 0.65 -0.62 -16.28
C SER A 312 0.46 -1.82 -15.36
N THR A 313 1.26 -2.86 -15.57
CA THR A 313 1.34 -4.02 -14.68
C THR A 313 2.77 -4.17 -14.17
N VAL A 314 2.97 -4.11 -12.86
CA VAL A 314 4.24 -4.42 -12.21
C VAL A 314 4.04 -5.67 -11.36
N SER A 315 4.58 -6.80 -11.79
CA SER A 315 4.36 -8.12 -11.17
C SER A 315 5.67 -8.79 -10.79
N SER A 316 5.76 -9.27 -9.56
CA SER A 316 6.92 -10.04 -9.07
C SER A 316 6.47 -11.31 -8.35
N ASP A 317 6.98 -12.50 -8.70
CA ASP A 317 6.74 -13.70 -7.88
C ASP A 317 7.75 -13.82 -6.73
N GLY A 318 8.93 -13.20 -6.86
CA GLY A 318 9.89 -12.97 -5.78
C GLY A 318 9.63 -11.66 -5.02
N VAL A 319 10.70 -10.97 -4.59
CA VAL A 319 10.57 -9.73 -3.80
C VAL A 319 10.27 -8.54 -4.71
N LEU A 320 9.30 -7.70 -4.32
CA LEU A 320 9.05 -6.42 -4.96
C LEU A 320 9.66 -5.27 -4.13
N SER A 321 10.44 -4.39 -4.77
CA SER A 321 10.94 -3.17 -4.15
C SER A 321 10.70 -1.95 -5.04
N ILE A 322 9.98 -0.96 -4.52
CA ILE A 322 9.77 0.33 -5.19
C ILE A 322 10.28 1.43 -4.26
N THR A 323 11.28 2.19 -4.69
CA THR A 323 11.90 3.27 -3.90
C THR A 323 11.93 4.56 -4.70
N ASN A 324 11.23 5.59 -4.23
CA ASN A 324 11.29 6.93 -4.79
C ASN A 324 12.09 7.88 -3.89
N LYS A 325 13.05 8.61 -4.46
CA LYS A 325 13.73 9.76 -3.85
C LYS A 325 13.59 11.04 -4.68
N GLY A 326 12.87 10.99 -5.80
CA GLY A 326 12.58 12.15 -6.64
C GLY A 326 11.46 13.04 -6.10
N THR A 327 11.56 14.34 -6.35
CA THR A 327 10.73 15.39 -5.74
C THR A 327 9.27 15.37 -6.18
N ASN A 328 8.95 14.83 -7.35
CA ASN A 328 7.58 14.71 -7.84
C ASN A 328 6.81 13.55 -7.19
N GLY A 329 7.47 12.73 -6.36
CA GLY A 329 6.83 11.68 -5.57
C GLY A 329 6.67 10.35 -6.29
N LEU A 330 5.88 9.48 -5.66
CA LEU A 330 5.52 8.16 -6.13
C LEU A 330 4.03 8.13 -6.44
N ALA A 331 3.68 7.93 -7.72
CA ALA A 331 2.31 7.77 -8.16
C ALA A 331 2.08 6.37 -8.76
N MET A 332 1.11 5.63 -8.21
CA MET A 332 0.75 4.27 -8.61
C MET A 332 -0.70 4.25 -9.10
N TYR A 333 -0.90 4.47 -10.40
CA TYR A 333 -2.21 4.38 -11.07
C TYR A 333 -2.47 3.01 -11.71
N GLY A 334 -1.42 2.28 -12.06
CA GLY A 334 -1.52 0.91 -12.56
C GLY A 334 -1.53 -0.14 -11.45
N ASP A 335 -1.54 -1.41 -11.87
CA ASP A 335 -1.58 -2.55 -10.98
C ASP A 335 -0.17 -2.98 -10.55
N VAL A 336 -0.03 -3.23 -9.26
CA VAL A 336 1.18 -3.74 -8.62
C VAL A 336 0.83 -5.06 -7.95
N VAL A 337 1.48 -6.14 -8.35
CA VAL A 337 1.24 -7.49 -7.86
C VAL A 337 2.55 -8.06 -7.30
N ALA A 338 2.51 -8.58 -6.08
CA ALA A 338 3.66 -9.27 -5.49
C ALA A 338 3.23 -10.61 -4.88
N ASN A 339 3.77 -11.72 -5.39
CA ASN A 339 3.58 -13.04 -4.78
C ASN A 339 4.69 -13.37 -3.77
N GLY A 340 5.74 -12.56 -3.70
CA GLY A 340 6.66 -12.44 -2.55
C GLY A 340 6.49 -11.12 -1.79
N ASN A 341 7.32 -10.90 -0.76
CA ASN A 341 7.26 -9.69 0.07
C ASN A 341 7.44 -8.41 -0.75
N ALA A 342 6.71 -7.34 -0.39
CA ALA A 342 6.84 -6.04 -1.03
C ALA A 342 7.33 -4.95 -0.06
N ALA A 343 8.29 -4.15 -0.51
CA ALA A 343 8.74 -2.94 0.16
C ALA A 343 8.54 -1.72 -0.75
N ILE A 344 7.65 -0.81 -0.37
CA ILE A 344 7.32 0.39 -1.13
C ILE A 344 7.64 1.63 -0.29
N VAL A 345 8.67 2.38 -0.69
CA VAL A 345 9.19 3.50 0.09
C VAL A 345 9.23 4.78 -0.74
N ASN A 346 8.61 5.84 -0.22
CA ASN A 346 8.66 7.17 -0.81
C ASN A 346 9.39 8.14 0.12
N HIS A 347 10.49 8.74 -0.33
CA HIS A 347 11.30 9.66 0.47
C HIS A 347 11.02 11.14 0.19
N LYS A 348 10.43 11.50 -0.95
CA LYS A 348 10.12 12.89 -1.33
C LYS A 348 8.80 12.97 -2.09
N GLY A 349 8.17 14.14 -2.11
CA GLY A 349 6.89 14.34 -2.78
C GLY A 349 5.75 13.48 -2.23
N ASN A 350 4.57 13.54 -2.86
CA ASN A 350 3.42 12.75 -2.43
C ASN A 350 3.59 11.26 -2.77
N MET A 351 3.08 10.39 -1.90
CA MET A 351 2.78 9.00 -2.26
C MET A 351 1.29 8.91 -2.59
N TYR A 352 0.96 8.54 -3.83
CA TYR A 352 -0.41 8.47 -4.32
C TYR A 352 -0.72 7.09 -4.92
N VAL A 353 -1.74 6.41 -4.40
CA VAL A 353 -2.17 5.08 -4.85
C VAL A 353 -3.58 5.17 -5.40
N ALA A 354 -3.74 4.99 -6.71
CA ALA A 354 -5.03 5.02 -7.41
C ALA A 354 -5.37 3.72 -8.14
N GLY A 355 -4.36 2.90 -8.46
CA GLY A 355 -4.53 1.52 -8.91
C GLY A 355 -4.56 0.52 -7.74
N SER A 356 -4.37 -0.77 -8.06
CA SER A 356 -4.32 -1.82 -7.04
C SER A 356 -2.88 -2.18 -6.65
N VAL A 357 -2.66 -2.41 -5.36
CA VAL A 357 -1.44 -3.04 -4.83
C VAL A 357 -1.85 -4.34 -4.14
N ASN A 358 -1.67 -5.46 -4.82
CA ASN A 358 -2.16 -6.77 -4.39
C ASN A 358 -1.00 -7.71 -4.07
N LEU A 359 -0.88 -8.12 -2.81
CA LEU A 359 0.09 -9.09 -2.35
C LEU A 359 -0.58 -10.45 -2.13
N LYS A 360 -0.10 -11.49 -2.83
CA LYS A 360 -0.69 -12.83 -2.76
C LYS A 360 0.28 -13.84 -2.13
N GLY A 361 -0.19 -15.07 -1.92
CA GLY A 361 0.70 -16.19 -1.59
C GLY A 361 1.34 -16.06 -0.20
N ASN A 362 0.61 -15.51 0.77
CA ASN A 362 1.08 -15.25 2.13
C ASN A 362 2.18 -14.15 2.24
N SER A 363 2.29 -13.25 1.27
CA SER A 363 3.26 -12.15 1.22
C SER A 363 2.95 -10.98 2.14
N THR A 364 4.00 -10.34 2.68
CA THR A 364 3.87 -9.15 3.53
C THR A 364 4.18 -7.85 2.81
N ALA A 365 3.43 -6.79 3.11
CA ALA A 365 3.64 -5.45 2.58
C ALA A 365 4.26 -4.54 3.64
N ASN A 366 5.36 -3.86 3.31
CA ASN A 366 5.91 -2.76 4.08
C ASN A 366 5.86 -1.48 3.24
N ILE A 367 4.97 -0.55 3.59
CA ILE A 367 4.72 0.66 2.82
C ILE A 367 5.03 1.89 3.68
N VAL A 368 6.01 2.68 3.26
CA VAL A 368 6.50 3.82 4.04
C VAL A 368 6.51 5.09 3.20
N ASN A 369 5.79 6.12 3.67
CA ASN A 369 5.93 7.47 3.15
C ASN A 369 6.76 8.32 4.12
N ALA A 370 8.03 8.52 3.81
CA ALA A 370 9.00 9.30 4.57
C ALA A 370 9.17 10.75 4.07
N ALA A 371 8.38 11.18 3.08
CA ALA A 371 8.45 12.51 2.49
C ALA A 371 8.16 13.65 3.49
N LYS A 372 8.62 14.87 3.16
CA LYS A 372 8.43 16.10 3.95
C LYS A 372 7.79 17.20 3.12
N GLU A 373 7.81 18.44 3.59
CA GLU A 373 7.35 19.62 2.82
C GLU A 373 5.86 19.56 2.47
N ASN A 374 5.01 19.28 3.47
CA ASN A 374 3.55 19.12 3.29
C ASN A 374 3.13 18.00 2.32
N SER A 375 4.04 17.07 2.02
CA SER A 375 3.73 15.86 1.26
C SER A 375 2.71 14.98 2.00
N LYS A 376 1.95 14.19 1.24
CA LYS A 376 0.84 13.36 1.71
C LYS A 376 1.04 11.91 1.31
N PHE A 377 0.51 11.00 2.11
CA PHE A 377 0.17 9.66 1.66
C PHE A 377 -1.34 9.61 1.41
N GLN A 378 -1.74 9.43 0.15
CA GLN A 378 -3.14 9.27 -0.21
C GLN A 378 -3.40 7.99 -1.00
N ILE A 379 -4.38 7.22 -0.55
CA ILE A 379 -5.04 6.18 -1.36
C ILE A 379 -6.30 6.82 -1.93
N ALA A 380 -6.43 6.84 -3.26
CA ALA A 380 -7.57 7.37 -3.97
C ALA A 380 -8.81 6.47 -3.79
N SER A 381 -9.99 6.96 -4.15
CA SER A 381 -11.24 6.19 -4.04
C SER A 381 -11.27 4.92 -4.91
N SER A 382 -10.55 4.93 -6.03
CA SER A 382 -10.34 3.74 -6.88
C SER A 382 -9.19 2.85 -6.40
N GLY A 383 -8.34 3.38 -5.52
CA GLY A 383 -7.12 2.71 -5.09
C GLY A 383 -7.39 1.62 -4.06
N SER A 384 -6.56 0.59 -4.06
CA SER A 384 -6.59 -0.42 -3.01
C SER A 384 -5.22 -0.97 -2.67
N ILE A 385 -5.05 -1.42 -1.42
CA ILE A 385 -3.88 -2.15 -0.95
C ILE A 385 -4.38 -3.40 -0.24
N LYS A 386 -4.05 -4.58 -0.79
CA LYS A 386 -4.54 -5.87 -0.31
C LYS A 386 -3.40 -6.86 -0.09
N SER A 387 -3.51 -7.71 0.93
CA SER A 387 -2.55 -8.77 1.20
C SER A 387 -3.22 -10.02 1.78
N ASP A 388 -2.86 -11.19 1.27
CA ASP A 388 -3.23 -12.50 1.83
C ASP A 388 -2.58 -12.79 3.20
N ASN A 389 -1.74 -11.88 3.72
CA ASN A 389 -1.06 -12.01 5.01
C ASN A 389 -1.03 -10.69 5.78
N LYS A 390 0.12 -10.02 5.88
CA LYS A 390 0.28 -8.82 6.73
C LYS A 390 0.54 -7.56 5.93
N ILE A 391 0.00 -6.45 6.42
CA ILE A 391 0.28 -5.11 5.92
C ILE A 391 0.83 -4.24 7.05
N TYR A 392 1.98 -3.62 6.81
CA TYR A 392 2.51 -2.52 7.62
C TYR A 392 2.53 -1.24 6.78
N ILE A 393 1.92 -0.18 7.31
CA ILE A 393 1.92 1.15 6.70
C ILE A 393 2.44 2.18 7.70
N GLU A 394 3.43 2.97 7.30
CA GLU A 394 3.91 4.13 8.08
C GLU A 394 3.91 5.41 7.24
N ASN A 395 3.24 6.46 7.71
CA ASN A 395 3.37 7.81 7.16
C ASN A 395 4.13 8.72 8.13
N LYS A 396 5.19 9.34 7.64
CA LYS A 396 5.95 10.41 8.30
C LYS A 396 5.78 11.76 7.61
N ALA A 397 4.96 11.83 6.56
CA ALA A 397 4.78 13.05 5.80
C ALA A 397 3.80 14.02 6.45
N ASP A 398 4.23 15.27 6.53
CA ASP A 398 3.60 16.30 7.37
C ASP A 398 2.20 16.70 6.87
N GLY A 399 1.89 16.45 5.58
CA GLY A 399 0.58 16.68 5.00
C GLY A 399 -0.47 15.63 5.38
N GLY A 400 -0.08 14.52 6.03
CA GLY A 400 -0.99 13.51 6.57
C GLY A 400 -1.23 12.29 5.68
N MET A 401 -2.08 11.39 6.20
CA MET A 401 -2.50 10.12 5.57
C MET A 401 -4.00 10.13 5.28
N PHE A 402 -4.39 9.83 4.05
CA PHE A 402 -5.79 9.84 3.59
C PHE A 402 -6.16 8.53 2.90
N ILE A 403 -7.08 7.78 3.50
CA ILE A 403 -7.57 6.49 2.99
C ILE A 403 -8.94 6.70 2.36
N ASN A 404 -8.97 7.07 1.08
CA ASN A 404 -10.22 7.19 0.32
C ASN A 404 -10.64 5.88 -0.35
N GLY A 405 -9.70 4.96 -0.54
CA GLY A 405 -9.89 3.62 -1.09
C GLY A 405 -9.98 2.54 -0.01
N GLU A 406 -9.60 1.33 -0.36
CA GLU A 406 -9.64 0.17 0.56
C GLU A 406 -8.21 -0.27 0.96
N VAL A 407 -8.01 -0.54 2.24
CA VAL A 407 -6.86 -1.31 2.73
C VAL A 407 -7.38 -2.57 3.40
N GLN A 408 -6.93 -3.74 2.95
CA GLN A 408 -7.38 -5.01 3.50
C GLN A 408 -6.23 -6.00 3.67
N ALA A 409 -6.06 -6.54 4.88
CA ALA A 409 -5.19 -7.69 5.10
C ALA A 409 -6.03 -8.92 5.48
N ASP A 410 -5.58 -10.10 5.09
CA ASP A 410 -6.22 -11.34 5.54
C ASP A 410 -5.78 -11.73 6.94
N LYS A 411 -4.53 -11.40 7.32
CA LYS A 411 -4.00 -11.53 8.68
C LYS A 411 -3.85 -10.15 9.33
N ASN A 412 -2.65 -9.78 9.78
CA ASN A 412 -2.48 -8.57 10.59
C ASN A 412 -2.33 -7.29 9.75
N LEU A 413 -2.89 -6.18 10.24
CA LEU A 413 -2.73 -4.86 9.65
C LEU A 413 -2.30 -3.84 10.70
N ASN A 414 -1.16 -3.18 10.48
CA ASN A 414 -0.67 -2.11 11.35
C ASN A 414 -0.44 -0.84 10.56
N MET A 415 -1.15 0.23 10.91
CA MET A 415 -1.00 1.55 10.30
C MET A 415 -0.55 2.56 11.34
N VAL A 416 0.51 3.29 11.01
CA VAL A 416 1.08 4.33 11.87
C VAL A 416 1.14 5.64 11.11
N ASN A 417 0.47 6.66 11.62
CA ASN A 417 0.62 8.02 11.13
C ASN A 417 1.38 8.87 12.14
N LYS A 418 2.56 9.38 11.76
CA LYS A 418 3.43 10.16 12.65
C LYS A 418 3.25 11.67 12.53
N ALA A 419 2.67 12.17 11.44
CA ALA A 419 2.53 13.59 11.16
C ALA A 419 1.26 13.88 10.33
N GLY A 420 0.77 15.12 10.40
CA GLY A 420 -0.47 15.53 9.71
C GLY A 420 -1.72 14.79 10.18
N ASP A 421 -2.85 15.03 9.52
CA ASP A 421 -4.11 14.33 9.83
C ASP A 421 -4.06 12.87 9.33
N PHE A 422 -4.69 11.95 10.06
CA PHE A 422 -5.04 10.63 9.55
C PHE A 422 -6.55 10.59 9.32
N THR A 423 -6.97 10.58 8.05
CA THR A 423 -8.38 10.51 7.67
C THR A 423 -8.72 9.19 6.99
N VAL A 424 -9.75 8.50 7.48
CA VAL A 424 -10.32 7.29 6.89
C VAL A 424 -11.68 7.63 6.28
N ASN A 425 -11.72 7.72 4.96
CA ASN A 425 -12.92 8.07 4.19
C ASN A 425 -13.67 6.87 3.63
N ASN A 426 -13.01 5.72 3.58
CA ASN A 426 -13.60 4.46 3.12
C ASN A 426 -13.17 3.31 4.04
N LYS A 427 -12.43 2.29 3.63
CA LYS A 427 -12.34 1.05 4.42
C LYS A 427 -10.92 0.66 4.79
N ILE A 428 -10.73 0.33 6.07
CA ILE A 428 -9.57 -0.40 6.58
C ILE A 428 -10.10 -1.68 7.24
N ALA A 429 -9.68 -2.84 6.76
CA ALA A 429 -10.21 -4.10 7.25
C ALA A 429 -9.15 -5.20 7.43
N VAL A 430 -9.42 -6.08 8.38
CA VAL A 430 -8.73 -7.35 8.54
C VAL A 430 -9.75 -8.49 8.47
N LYS A 431 -9.46 -9.55 7.69
CA LYS A 431 -10.33 -10.75 7.70
C LYS A 431 -10.13 -11.57 8.97
N GLU A 432 -8.90 -11.82 9.37
CA GLU A 432 -8.54 -12.59 10.57
C GLU A 432 -7.34 -11.96 11.28
N GLY A 433 -7.35 -11.81 12.60
CA GLY A 433 -6.19 -11.33 13.35
C GLY A 433 -6.16 -9.83 13.63
N ASP A 434 -5.00 -9.32 14.01
CA ASP A 434 -4.90 -8.02 14.66
C ASP A 434 -4.97 -6.84 13.70
N LEU A 435 -5.80 -5.85 14.02
CA LEU A 435 -5.87 -4.55 13.36
C LEU A 435 -5.46 -3.44 14.32
N THR A 436 -4.35 -2.76 14.02
CA THR A 436 -3.88 -1.58 14.77
C THR A 436 -3.81 -0.35 13.87
N VAL A 437 -4.45 0.72 14.33
CA VAL A 437 -4.41 2.06 13.74
C VAL A 437 -3.90 3.02 14.82
N ASN A 438 -2.71 3.59 14.60
CA ASN A 438 -2.06 4.48 15.56
C ASN A 438 -1.74 5.83 14.92
N ASN A 439 -2.39 6.89 15.39
CA ASN A 439 -2.14 8.26 14.97
C ASN A 439 -1.39 9.04 16.06
N ALA A 440 -0.15 9.42 15.77
CA ALA A 440 0.62 10.42 16.50
C ALA A 440 0.72 11.77 15.78
N GLY A 441 0.08 11.90 14.61
CA GLY A 441 -0.03 13.15 13.87
C GLY A 441 -0.98 14.15 14.54
N ASN A 442 -1.71 14.95 13.76
CA ASN A 442 -2.52 16.05 14.29
C ASN A 442 -3.90 15.60 14.81
N LYS A 443 -4.66 14.87 13.99
CA LYS A 443 -6.02 14.39 14.29
C LYS A 443 -6.26 13.04 13.63
N LEU A 444 -7.02 12.16 14.29
CA LEU A 444 -7.58 10.95 13.66
C LEU A 444 -9.07 11.16 13.38
N ALA A 445 -9.48 11.03 12.13
CA ALA A 445 -10.87 11.17 11.72
C ALA A 445 -11.32 9.94 10.92
N ILE A 446 -12.37 9.27 11.38
CA ILE A 446 -13.10 8.25 10.63
C ILE A 446 -14.35 8.94 10.10
N ALA A 447 -14.36 9.30 8.82
CA ALA A 447 -15.46 10.03 8.21
C ALA A 447 -16.74 9.18 8.15
N SER A 448 -17.88 9.78 7.80
CA SER A 448 -19.19 9.10 7.83
C SER A 448 -19.30 7.83 6.96
N LYS A 449 -18.54 7.76 5.86
CA LYS A 449 -18.41 6.54 5.01
C LYS A 449 -17.21 5.67 5.40
N GLY A 450 -16.39 6.17 6.32
CA GLY A 450 -15.22 5.52 6.86
C GLY A 450 -15.58 4.31 7.70
N SER A 451 -14.79 3.24 7.59
CA SER A 451 -14.90 2.05 8.42
C SER A 451 -13.51 1.50 8.78
N ILE A 452 -13.38 1.08 10.03
CA ILE A 452 -12.22 0.34 10.54
C ILE A 452 -12.74 -0.91 11.23
N GLY A 453 -12.30 -2.10 10.82
CA GLY A 453 -12.75 -3.30 11.51
C GLY A 453 -12.01 -4.60 11.22
N THR A 454 -12.13 -5.54 12.14
CA THR A 454 -11.56 -6.89 12.03
C THR A 454 -12.58 -7.94 12.44
N ALA A 455 -12.57 -9.12 11.81
CA ALA A 455 -13.52 -10.19 12.14
C ALA A 455 -13.07 -11.07 13.33
N ASN A 456 -11.80 -11.01 13.73
CA ASN A 456 -11.22 -11.71 14.88
C ASN A 456 -9.94 -10.99 15.37
N GLY A 457 -9.27 -11.44 16.44
CA GLY A 457 -8.05 -10.83 16.96
C GLY A 457 -8.28 -9.52 17.71
N ASN A 458 -7.26 -8.70 17.90
CA ASN A 458 -7.40 -7.40 18.58
C ASN A 458 -7.70 -6.27 17.60
N LEU A 459 -8.58 -5.35 17.99
CA LEU A 459 -8.83 -4.09 17.30
C LEU A 459 -8.33 -2.93 18.15
N VAL A 460 -7.34 -2.18 17.66
CA VAL A 460 -6.78 -1.03 18.37
C VAL A 460 -6.84 0.21 17.49
N VAL A 461 -7.57 1.23 17.95
CA VAL A 461 -7.66 2.55 17.31
C VAL A 461 -7.16 3.59 18.31
N LYS A 462 -5.97 4.14 18.05
CA LYS A 462 -5.24 5.02 18.97
C LYS A 462 -4.99 6.39 18.34
N ASN A 463 -5.22 7.44 19.12
CA ASN A 463 -4.83 8.80 18.79
C ASN A 463 -4.05 9.46 19.95
N SER A 464 -2.94 10.09 19.62
CA SER A 464 -2.21 11.02 20.50
C SER A 464 -2.02 12.40 19.87
N GLY A 465 -2.73 12.69 18.78
CA GLY A 465 -2.70 13.99 18.12
C GLY A 465 -3.45 15.06 18.89
N ALA A 466 -2.94 16.29 18.86
CA ALA A 466 -3.43 17.41 19.67
C ALA A 466 -4.90 17.76 19.42
N ASN A 467 -5.40 17.52 18.20
CA ASN A 467 -6.77 17.82 17.79
C ASN A 467 -7.75 16.64 17.93
N GLY A 468 -7.37 15.61 18.69
CA GLY A 468 -8.29 14.58 19.13
C GLY A 468 -8.68 13.54 18.08
N MET A 469 -9.77 12.84 18.39
CA MET A 469 -10.30 11.73 17.61
C MET A 469 -11.77 11.97 17.28
N ILE A 470 -12.13 11.82 16.01
CA ILE A 470 -13.51 11.93 15.54
C ILE A 470 -13.91 10.62 14.86
N ILE A 471 -15.02 10.03 15.31
CA ILE A 471 -15.62 8.83 14.72
C ILE A 471 -17.03 9.17 14.23
N ASP A 472 -17.13 9.57 12.97
CA ASP A 472 -18.42 9.78 12.28
C ASP A 472 -18.88 8.52 11.54
N GLY A 473 -17.94 7.65 11.16
CA GLY A 473 -18.19 6.38 10.49
C GLY A 473 -18.33 5.20 11.46
N THR A 474 -17.85 4.03 11.04
CA THR A 474 -18.00 2.78 11.80
C THR A 474 -16.66 2.25 12.31
N VAL A 475 -16.60 1.88 13.57
CA VAL A 475 -15.58 0.97 14.11
C VAL A 475 -16.26 -0.33 14.46
N SER A 476 -15.85 -1.46 13.87
CA SER A 476 -16.54 -2.73 14.06
C SER A 476 -15.62 -3.90 14.32
N LYS A 477 -16.05 -4.81 15.19
CA LYS A 477 -15.34 -6.05 15.47
C LYS A 477 -16.31 -7.20 15.70
N SER A 478 -15.95 -8.40 15.25
CA SER A 478 -16.56 -9.66 15.70
C SER A 478 -15.52 -10.60 16.31
N GLY A 479 -15.98 -11.68 16.97
CA GLY A 479 -15.14 -12.76 17.48
C GLY A 479 -14.26 -12.37 18.67
N ASP A 480 -13.39 -13.29 19.06
CA ASP A 480 -12.55 -13.18 20.27
C ASP A 480 -11.51 -12.05 20.18
N GLY A 481 -11.04 -11.58 21.34
CA GLY A 481 -10.00 -10.54 21.47
C GLY A 481 -10.51 -9.26 22.13
N VAL A 482 -9.73 -8.18 22.06
CA VAL A 482 -10.06 -6.89 22.68
C VAL A 482 -10.24 -5.79 21.63
N THR A 483 -11.26 -4.96 21.82
CA THR A 483 -11.43 -3.68 21.12
C THR A 483 -11.01 -2.53 22.02
N SER A 484 -10.00 -1.75 21.60
CA SER A 484 -9.52 -0.57 22.31
C SER A 484 -9.56 0.66 21.39
N ILE A 485 -10.46 1.59 21.71
CA ILE A 485 -10.53 2.93 21.12
C ILE A 485 -9.98 3.90 22.17
N TYR A 486 -8.84 4.51 21.88
CA TYR A 486 -8.07 5.22 22.90
C TYR A 486 -7.56 6.57 22.38
N ASN A 487 -7.96 7.66 23.02
CA ASN A 487 -7.53 9.01 22.72
C ASN A 487 -6.72 9.58 23.88
N THR A 488 -5.53 10.13 23.60
CA THR A 488 -4.63 10.68 24.62
C THR A 488 -4.72 12.20 24.73
N ASN A 489 -4.91 12.89 23.62
CA ASN A 489 -4.88 14.35 23.53
C ASN A 489 -6.12 14.86 22.78
N GLY A 490 -6.54 16.11 23.03
CA GLY A 490 -7.73 16.69 22.42
C GLY A 490 -9.02 15.97 22.81
N GLU A 491 -10.15 16.37 22.22
CA GLU A 491 -11.45 15.76 22.54
C GLU A 491 -11.65 14.46 21.75
N MET A 492 -12.29 13.46 22.36
CA MET A 492 -12.85 12.32 21.62
C MET A 492 -14.33 12.59 21.31
N ARG A 493 -14.69 12.60 20.02
CA ARG A 493 -16.09 12.70 19.57
C ARG A 493 -16.49 11.43 18.82
N ILE A 494 -17.53 10.75 19.29
CA ILE A 494 -18.14 9.61 18.61
C ILE A 494 -19.53 10.06 18.16
N ASN A 495 -19.75 10.13 16.85
CA ASN A 495 -21.04 10.48 16.24
C ASN A 495 -21.63 9.33 15.42
N GLY A 496 -20.78 8.38 15.00
CA GLY A 496 -21.15 7.21 14.22
C GLY A 496 -21.33 5.94 15.05
N LYS A 497 -20.95 4.80 14.47
CA LYS A 497 -21.22 3.48 15.05
C LYS A 497 -19.94 2.85 15.62
N VAL A 498 -20.03 2.30 16.82
CA VAL A 498 -19.06 1.35 17.37
C VAL A 498 -19.80 0.03 17.55
N ASP A 499 -19.52 -0.97 16.73
CA ASP A 499 -20.27 -2.24 16.66
C ASP A 499 -19.36 -3.41 16.99
N VAL A 500 -19.35 -3.82 18.25
CA VAL A 500 -18.49 -4.89 18.74
C VAL A 500 -19.33 -6.12 19.04
N LYS A 501 -18.78 -7.29 18.70
CA LYS A 501 -19.37 -8.58 19.05
C LYS A 501 -18.35 -9.52 19.66
N ASP A 502 -18.79 -10.26 20.69
CA ASP A 502 -18.01 -11.29 21.38
C ASP A 502 -16.63 -10.81 21.89
N SER A 503 -16.52 -9.54 22.32
CA SER A 503 -15.24 -8.92 22.68
C SER A 503 -15.37 -7.90 23.81
N ASN A 504 -14.29 -7.74 24.57
CA ASN A 504 -14.12 -6.61 25.49
C ASN A 504 -14.03 -5.30 24.71
N LEU A 505 -14.83 -4.30 25.09
CA LEU A 505 -14.79 -2.96 24.50
C LEU A 505 -14.27 -1.95 25.52
N GLY A 506 -13.16 -1.30 25.20
CA GLY A 506 -12.65 -0.14 25.93
C GLY A 506 -12.67 1.11 25.05
N ILE A 507 -13.45 2.11 25.45
CA ILE A 507 -13.45 3.47 24.89
C ILE A 507 -12.87 4.39 25.94
N VAL A 508 -11.69 4.94 25.69
CA VAL A 508 -10.94 5.71 26.70
C VAL A 508 -10.50 7.05 26.13
N ASN A 509 -10.86 8.12 26.82
CA ASN A 509 -10.35 9.46 26.55
C ASN A 509 -9.52 9.99 27.73
N LYS A 510 -8.28 10.38 27.43
CA LYS A 510 -7.39 11.12 28.33
C LYS A 510 -7.10 12.55 27.90
N GLY A 511 -7.62 12.98 26.76
CA GLY A 511 -7.48 14.35 26.31
C GLY A 511 -8.50 15.28 26.98
N SER A 512 -8.95 16.34 26.31
CA SER A 512 -9.72 17.40 26.96
C SER A 512 -11.14 16.99 27.41
N GLY A 513 -11.80 16.07 26.71
CA GLY A 513 -13.14 15.56 27.09
C GLY A 513 -13.66 14.50 26.13
N MET A 514 -14.80 13.90 26.47
CA MET A 514 -15.46 12.88 25.64
C MET A 514 -16.90 13.29 25.31
N VAL A 515 -17.26 13.20 24.04
CA VAL A 515 -18.63 13.41 23.55
C VAL A 515 -19.10 12.19 22.77
N ILE A 516 -20.17 11.56 23.25
CA ILE A 516 -20.95 10.57 22.51
C ILE A 516 -22.15 11.32 21.93
N GLY A 517 -22.07 11.68 20.66
CA GLY A 517 -23.04 12.53 19.96
C GLY A 517 -24.40 11.86 19.77
N LYS A 518 -25.42 12.66 19.45
CA LYS A 518 -26.84 12.23 19.33
C LYS A 518 -27.09 11.06 18.37
N ASN A 519 -26.28 10.95 17.33
CA ASN A 519 -26.42 9.91 16.31
C ASN A 519 -25.58 8.67 16.62
N ALA A 520 -24.78 8.71 17.70
CA ALA A 520 -23.86 7.65 18.02
C ALA A 520 -24.61 6.39 18.46
N GLN A 521 -24.10 5.25 18.03
CA GLN A 521 -24.57 3.92 18.44
C GLN A 521 -23.38 3.10 18.88
N ILE A 522 -23.31 2.79 20.17
CA ILE A 522 -22.28 1.93 20.74
C ILE A 522 -22.95 0.62 21.10
N ASN A 523 -22.61 -0.43 20.36
CA ASN A 523 -23.15 -1.78 20.55
C ASN A 523 -22.01 -2.71 21.00
N ASN A 524 -22.27 -3.52 22.01
CA ASN A 524 -21.40 -4.65 22.36
C ASN A 524 -22.24 -5.86 22.79
N TYR A 525 -22.44 -6.79 21.86
CA TYR A 525 -23.31 -7.97 22.03
C TYR A 525 -22.57 -9.27 21.76
N GLY A 526 -22.92 -10.37 22.41
CA GLY A 526 -22.27 -11.63 22.08
C GLY A 526 -22.84 -12.83 22.81
N THR A 527 -22.89 -13.97 22.13
CA THR A 527 -23.57 -15.18 22.59
C THR A 527 -22.62 -16.19 23.23
N LYS A 528 -21.31 -15.94 23.21
CA LYS A 528 -20.32 -16.90 23.69
C LYS A 528 -20.30 -16.97 25.22
N GLU A 529 -20.92 -18.02 25.76
CA GLU A 529 -20.89 -18.36 27.19
C GLU A 529 -19.44 -18.42 27.71
N GLY A 530 -19.21 -17.88 28.91
CA GLY A 530 -17.92 -18.00 29.62
C GLY A 530 -16.86 -16.95 29.31
N THR A 531 -17.17 -15.87 28.59
CA THR A 531 -16.28 -14.70 28.52
C THR A 531 -16.80 -13.58 29.43
N ASP A 532 -16.07 -13.30 30.52
CA ASP A 532 -16.25 -12.10 31.35
C ASP A 532 -15.86 -10.86 30.51
N SER A 533 -16.73 -10.50 29.58
CA SER A 533 -16.57 -9.36 28.70
C SER A 533 -17.26 -8.14 29.29
N ALA A 534 -16.64 -6.97 29.14
CA ALA A 534 -17.15 -5.71 29.64
C ALA A 534 -17.11 -4.62 28.55
N THR A 535 -18.06 -3.69 28.68
CA THR A 535 -18.07 -2.44 27.92
C THR A 535 -17.62 -1.33 28.86
N ASN A 536 -16.41 -0.81 28.64
CA ASN A 536 -15.79 0.21 29.48
C ASN A 536 -15.71 1.54 28.71
N ILE A 537 -16.35 2.57 29.23
CA ILE A 537 -16.28 3.95 28.73
C ILE A 537 -15.66 4.80 29.81
N ILE A 538 -14.48 5.38 29.54
CA ILE A 538 -13.66 6.07 30.53
C ILE A 538 -13.27 7.44 30.00
N ASN A 539 -13.67 8.49 30.71
CA ASN A 539 -13.19 9.85 30.49
C ASN A 539 -12.35 10.31 31.68
N THR A 540 -11.18 10.86 31.37
CA THR A 540 -10.32 11.57 32.35
C THR A 540 -10.06 13.02 31.92
N GLY A 541 -10.76 13.52 30.91
CA GLY A 541 -10.64 14.90 30.44
C GLY A 541 -11.43 15.91 31.26
N GLU A 542 -10.86 17.09 31.45
CA GLU A 542 -11.38 18.20 32.27
C GLU A 542 -12.76 18.72 31.83
N ASN A 543 -13.09 18.62 30.54
CA ASN A 543 -14.40 19.03 30.01
C ASN A 543 -15.51 18.01 30.34
N GLY A 544 -15.17 16.88 30.95
CA GLY A 544 -16.13 15.84 31.34
C GLY A 544 -16.59 14.93 30.20
N LEU A 545 -17.67 14.21 30.49
CA LEU A 545 -18.29 13.23 29.59
C LEU A 545 -19.71 13.70 29.26
N MET A 546 -19.96 13.98 27.98
CA MET A 546 -21.30 14.28 27.48
C MET A 546 -21.81 13.14 26.60
N MET A 547 -22.93 12.53 26.98
CA MET A 547 -23.51 11.40 26.29
C MET A 547 -24.93 11.69 25.82
N TYR A 548 -25.09 11.83 24.51
CA TYR A 548 -26.37 12.10 23.82
C TYR A 548 -26.86 10.93 22.97
N GLY A 549 -25.96 10.00 22.63
CA GLY A 549 -26.25 8.85 21.76
C GLY A 549 -26.81 7.65 22.50
N LYS A 550 -26.76 6.49 21.84
CA LYS A 550 -27.26 5.22 22.36
C LYS A 550 -26.11 4.28 22.72
N ILE A 551 -26.25 3.58 23.84
CA ILE A 551 -25.40 2.46 24.24
C ILE A 551 -26.29 1.24 24.41
N ASN A 552 -25.96 0.17 23.70
CA ASN A 552 -26.64 -1.12 23.79
C ASN A 552 -25.60 -2.21 24.06
N THR A 553 -25.81 -3.03 25.09
CA THR A 553 -24.86 -4.11 25.39
C THR A 553 -25.56 -5.21 26.18
N ASP A 554 -25.02 -6.42 26.17
CA ASP A 554 -25.42 -7.53 27.04
C ASP A 554 -24.27 -7.90 28.02
N LYS A 555 -23.34 -6.96 28.21
CA LYS A 555 -22.11 -7.12 28.97
C LYS A 555 -22.12 -6.20 30.19
N THR A 556 -21.24 -6.46 31.15
CA THR A 556 -21.06 -5.51 32.26
C THR A 556 -20.66 -4.14 31.70
N LEU A 557 -21.49 -3.13 31.92
CA LEU A 557 -21.29 -1.79 31.42
C LEU A 557 -20.67 -0.92 32.51
N ASN A 558 -19.48 -0.39 32.26
CA ASN A 558 -18.77 0.52 33.15
C ASN A 558 -18.61 1.88 32.48
N ILE A 559 -19.19 2.92 33.06
CA ILE A 559 -19.04 4.31 32.63
C ILE A 559 -18.35 5.08 33.76
N TYR A 560 -17.13 5.54 33.49
CA TYR A 560 -16.30 6.24 34.46
C TYR A 560 -15.97 7.65 33.96
N ASN A 561 -16.25 8.65 34.78
CA ASN A 561 -15.82 10.02 34.58
C ASN A 561 -14.95 10.44 35.76
N ASP A 562 -13.69 10.76 35.49
CA ASP A 562 -12.71 11.11 36.52
C ASP A 562 -12.50 12.63 36.66
N ASN A 563 -13.00 13.43 35.71
CA ASN A 563 -12.81 14.88 35.64
C ASN A 563 -14.04 15.55 35.02
N GLY A 564 -14.31 16.81 35.36
CA GLY A 564 -15.45 17.56 34.82
C GLY A 564 -16.81 16.95 35.16
N LYS A 565 -17.88 17.43 34.52
CA LYS A 565 -19.24 16.91 34.77
C LYS A 565 -19.56 15.73 33.85
N MET A 566 -20.19 14.69 34.39
CA MET A 566 -20.82 13.65 33.58
C MET A 566 -22.26 14.05 33.29
N VAL A 567 -22.63 14.13 32.01
CA VAL A 567 -24.00 14.40 31.54
C VAL A 567 -24.46 13.23 30.67
N ILE A 568 -25.47 12.51 31.15
CA ILE A 568 -26.19 11.46 30.42
C ILE A 568 -27.49 12.10 29.93
N ASN A 569 -27.64 12.19 28.62
CA ASN A 569 -28.77 12.78 27.89
C ASN A 569 -29.13 11.93 26.66
N GLY A 570 -29.10 10.62 26.82
CA GLY A 570 -29.32 9.62 25.77
C GLY A 570 -29.78 8.29 26.35
N ASP A 571 -29.82 7.25 25.51
CA ASP A 571 -30.36 5.94 25.90
C ASP A 571 -29.24 4.95 26.24
N ILE A 572 -29.37 4.25 27.35
CA ILE A 572 -28.56 3.10 27.70
C ILE A 572 -29.52 1.91 27.85
N ASN A 573 -29.34 0.86 27.06
CA ASN A 573 -29.95 -0.44 27.31
C ASN A 573 -28.86 -1.48 27.57
N ASN A 574 -28.83 -2.03 28.78
CA ASN A 574 -27.92 -3.11 29.13
C ASN A 574 -28.71 -4.39 29.39
N GLU A 575 -28.70 -5.34 28.46
CA GLU A 575 -29.53 -6.54 28.49
C GLU A 575 -28.98 -7.57 29.46
N ALA A 576 -29.72 -7.80 30.54
CA ALA A 576 -29.47 -8.83 31.53
C ALA A 576 -28.10 -8.80 32.25
N ALA A 577 -27.43 -7.64 32.29
CA ALA A 577 -26.11 -7.49 32.92
C ALA A 577 -26.02 -6.27 33.85
N ASP A 578 -24.90 -6.18 34.59
CA ASP A 578 -24.64 -5.10 35.54
C ASP A 578 -24.28 -3.78 34.84
N THR A 579 -24.86 -2.67 35.32
CA THR A 579 -24.52 -1.30 34.86
C THR A 579 -23.92 -0.49 36.00
N ASN A 580 -22.74 0.07 35.76
CA ASN A 580 -21.92 0.80 36.72
C ASN A 580 -21.59 2.19 36.18
N ILE A 581 -22.11 3.24 36.81
CA ILE A 581 -21.90 4.63 36.42
C ILE A 581 -21.24 5.38 37.58
N TYR A 582 -20.00 5.84 37.40
CA TYR A 582 -19.23 6.48 38.46
C TYR A 582 -18.65 7.84 38.04
N GLY A 583 -18.89 8.84 38.87
CA GLY A 583 -18.16 10.10 38.93
C GLY A 583 -17.11 9.97 40.03
N ARG A 584 -15.83 10.02 39.67
CA ARG A 584 -14.71 9.73 40.57
C ARG A 584 -13.70 10.88 40.53
N ARG A 585 -12.73 10.84 41.46
CA ARG A 585 -11.56 11.74 41.50
C ARG A 585 -11.95 13.22 41.51
N GLU A 586 -11.87 13.90 40.37
CA GLU A 586 -12.13 15.32 40.21
C GLU A 586 -13.40 15.59 39.38
N SER A 587 -14.22 14.56 39.18
CA SER A 587 -15.55 14.71 38.61
C SER A 587 -16.36 15.68 39.47
N THR A 588 -17.06 16.64 38.84
CA THR A 588 -17.83 17.67 39.56
C THR A 588 -19.23 17.19 39.96
N GLY A 589 -19.76 16.20 39.25
CA GLY A 589 -21.02 15.53 39.55
C GLY A 589 -21.52 14.66 38.40
N ILE A 590 -22.67 14.01 38.60
CA ILE A 590 -23.38 13.24 37.59
C ILE A 590 -24.76 13.85 37.37
N TYR A 591 -25.13 14.06 36.11
CA TYR A 591 -26.47 14.48 35.71
C TYR A 591 -27.08 13.52 34.68
N VAL A 592 -28.12 12.80 35.07
CA VAL A 592 -28.99 12.03 34.17
C VAL A 592 -30.19 12.91 33.83
N THR A 593 -30.27 13.40 32.59
CA THR A 593 -31.31 14.35 32.18
C THR A 593 -32.67 13.69 32.01
N LYS A 594 -33.73 14.52 31.95
CA LYS A 594 -35.11 14.10 31.66
C LYS A 594 -35.32 13.33 30.35
N ASN A 595 -34.41 13.46 29.38
CA ASN A 595 -34.52 12.76 28.09
C ASN A 595 -33.81 11.41 28.11
N SER A 596 -33.17 11.04 29.22
CA SER A 596 -32.38 9.82 29.31
C SER A 596 -33.21 8.64 29.77
N HIS A 597 -32.95 7.49 29.16
CA HIS A 597 -33.51 6.20 29.56
C HIS A 597 -32.36 5.25 29.85
N ILE A 598 -32.21 4.85 31.11
CA ILE A 598 -31.24 3.84 31.53
C ILE A 598 -32.04 2.57 31.85
N THR A 599 -32.06 1.65 30.91
CA THR A 599 -32.89 0.45 30.96
C THR A 599 -32.06 -0.83 31.00
N ASN A 600 -32.67 -1.88 31.52
CA ASN A 600 -32.22 -3.25 31.37
C ASN A 600 -33.38 -4.08 30.81
N ASN A 601 -33.53 -3.99 29.49
CA ASN A 601 -34.60 -4.65 28.76
C ASN A 601 -34.00 -5.66 27.78
N VAL A 602 -34.61 -6.83 27.70
CA VAL A 602 -34.37 -7.78 26.61
C VAL A 602 -35.19 -7.31 25.42
N ILE A 603 -34.52 -7.14 24.27
CA ILE A 603 -35.17 -6.74 23.02
C ILE A 603 -35.23 -7.98 22.12
N SER A 604 -36.43 -8.43 21.78
CA SER A 604 -36.66 -9.58 20.92
C SER A 604 -37.64 -9.24 19.80
N THR A 605 -37.80 -10.17 18.86
CA THR A 605 -38.84 -10.11 17.81
C THR A 605 -39.75 -11.31 17.97
N ASP A 606 -41.06 -11.11 17.90
CA ASP A 606 -42.02 -12.22 17.86
C ASP A 606 -42.04 -12.92 16.49
N ALA A 607 -42.86 -13.96 16.40
CA ALA A 607 -43.03 -14.76 15.19
C ALA A 607 -43.53 -13.93 13.98
N ASP A 608 -44.17 -12.79 14.22
CA ASP A 608 -44.69 -11.88 13.20
C ASP A 608 -43.69 -10.75 12.85
N GLY A 609 -42.51 -10.74 13.49
CA GLY A 609 -41.46 -9.74 13.27
C GLY A 609 -41.69 -8.42 14.00
N LYS A 610 -42.59 -8.36 14.98
CA LYS A 610 -42.79 -7.18 15.83
C LYS A 610 -41.79 -7.16 16.97
N VAL A 611 -41.20 -5.99 17.21
CA VAL A 611 -40.25 -5.78 18.32
C VAL A 611 -41.00 -5.85 19.66
N ILE A 612 -40.56 -6.77 20.51
CA ILE A 612 -40.98 -6.90 21.90
C ILE A 612 -39.85 -6.38 22.79
N VAL A 613 -40.19 -5.51 23.72
CA VAL A 613 -39.27 -5.00 24.74
C VAL A 613 -39.80 -5.48 26.10
N THR A 614 -39.07 -6.39 26.74
CA THR A 614 -39.41 -6.89 28.07
C THR A 614 -38.36 -6.47 29.09
N PRO A 615 -38.76 -5.92 30.25
CA PRO A 615 -37.82 -5.70 31.35
C PRO A 615 -37.16 -7.02 31.74
N SER A 616 -35.83 -7.02 31.89
CA SER A 616 -35.10 -8.24 32.27
C SER A 616 -35.26 -8.57 33.75
N TYR A 617 -35.30 -7.54 34.60
CA TYR A 617 -35.21 -7.64 36.06
C TYR A 617 -34.04 -8.47 36.57
N SER A 618 -32.98 -8.54 35.77
CA SER A 618 -31.68 -9.08 36.14
C SER A 618 -30.64 -7.97 36.10
N GLY A 619 -29.40 -8.27 36.51
CA GLY A 619 -28.35 -7.27 36.67
C GLY A 619 -28.65 -6.19 37.73
N ASN A 620 -27.60 -5.60 38.26
CA ASN A 620 -27.68 -4.49 39.21
C ASN A 620 -27.29 -3.18 38.51
N LEU A 621 -28.01 -2.11 38.81
CA LEU A 621 -27.55 -0.77 38.53
C LEU A 621 -26.83 -0.20 39.75
N THR A 622 -25.65 0.39 39.53
CA THR A 622 -24.97 1.23 40.50
C THR A 622 -24.66 2.58 39.88
N ILE A 623 -25.20 3.65 40.47
CA ILE A 623 -24.81 5.03 40.15
C ILE A 623 -24.14 5.62 41.39
N ARG A 624 -22.87 6.02 41.25
CA ARG A 624 -22.07 6.52 42.35
C ARG A 624 -21.36 7.82 42.01
N ASN A 625 -21.73 8.90 42.70
CA ASN A 625 -20.96 10.13 42.72
C ASN A 625 -20.02 10.11 43.94
N VAL A 626 -18.72 9.98 43.70
CA VAL A 626 -17.71 9.88 44.76
C VAL A 626 -17.23 11.26 45.20
N THR A 627 -17.20 12.22 44.28
CA THR A 627 -16.59 13.55 44.43
C THR A 627 -17.42 14.61 43.69
N GLY A 628 -17.15 15.89 43.96
CA GLY A 628 -17.79 17.00 43.27
C GLY A 628 -19.08 17.51 43.93
N ASN A 629 -19.19 18.83 44.02
CA ASN A 629 -20.27 19.52 44.74
C ASN A 629 -21.54 19.72 43.90
N ASP A 630 -21.51 19.48 42.58
CA ASP A 630 -22.71 19.52 41.75
C ASP A 630 -23.66 18.36 42.10
N GLY A 631 -23.14 17.33 42.77
CA GLY A 631 -23.91 16.21 43.30
C GLY A 631 -24.35 15.19 42.26
N LEU A 632 -25.42 14.46 42.59
CA LEU A 632 -26.01 13.42 41.77
C LEU A 632 -27.47 13.79 41.45
N ILE A 633 -27.75 14.12 40.20
CA ILE A 633 -29.07 14.56 39.73
C ILE A 633 -29.62 13.53 38.74
N ILE A 634 -30.84 13.05 39.00
CA ILE A 634 -31.57 12.10 38.15
C ILE A 634 -32.94 12.70 37.80
N ASP A 635 -33.05 13.28 36.62
CA ASP A 635 -34.32 13.75 36.05
C ASP A 635 -34.91 12.74 35.04
N GLY A 636 -34.10 11.78 34.58
CA GLY A 636 -34.48 10.77 33.58
C GLY A 636 -35.15 9.52 34.15
N GLN A 637 -35.30 8.51 33.30
CA GLN A 637 -35.87 7.22 33.65
C GLN A 637 -34.78 6.17 33.87
N ILE A 638 -34.94 5.39 34.94
CA ILE A 638 -34.21 4.15 35.22
C ILE A 638 -35.21 3.02 35.37
N ALA A 639 -35.05 1.90 34.64
CA ALA A 639 -35.99 0.78 34.71
C ALA A 639 -35.39 -0.59 34.34
N GLY A 640 -36.08 -1.67 34.71
CA GLY A 640 -35.78 -3.04 34.28
C GLY A 640 -34.64 -3.75 35.01
N TYR A 641 -34.06 -3.16 36.06
CA TYR A 641 -32.98 -3.77 36.83
C TYR A 641 -33.50 -4.63 37.99
N LYS A 642 -32.70 -5.60 38.44
CA LYS A 642 -32.97 -6.35 39.68
C LYS A 642 -32.93 -5.44 40.91
N ASN A 643 -31.84 -4.69 41.03
CA ASN A 643 -31.60 -3.71 42.09
C ASN A 643 -31.05 -2.40 41.50
N ALA A 644 -31.42 -1.27 42.08
CA ALA A 644 -30.85 0.03 41.77
C ALA A 644 -30.21 0.65 43.02
N ASN A 645 -28.88 0.82 42.99
CA ASN A 645 -28.09 1.39 44.06
C ASN A 645 -27.62 2.81 43.69
N ILE A 646 -28.18 3.82 44.34
CA ILE A 646 -27.89 5.23 44.10
C ILE A 646 -27.10 5.76 45.29
N THR A 647 -25.82 6.05 45.07
CA THR A 647 -24.89 6.48 46.12
C THR A 647 -24.29 7.84 45.79
N ASN A 648 -24.37 8.77 46.73
CA ASN A 648 -23.72 10.06 46.62
C ASN A 648 -22.82 10.33 47.84
N ASN A 649 -21.61 10.82 47.61
CA ASN A 649 -20.67 11.12 48.67
C ASN A 649 -20.52 12.63 48.93
N THR A 650 -20.86 13.49 47.97
CA THR A 650 -20.66 14.93 48.04
C THR A 650 -21.78 15.68 47.31
N GLY A 651 -22.15 16.87 47.77
CA GLY A 651 -23.26 17.63 47.18
C GLY A 651 -24.62 16.97 47.38
N ASN A 652 -25.63 17.44 46.66
CA ASN A 652 -27.02 16.98 46.79
C ASN A 652 -27.30 15.73 45.95
N THR A 653 -28.17 14.84 46.44
CA THR A 653 -28.83 13.83 45.63
C THR A 653 -30.22 14.34 45.29
N ILE A 654 -30.51 14.55 44.01
CA ILE A 654 -31.81 15.05 43.53
C ILE A 654 -32.42 14.03 42.58
N LEU A 655 -33.63 13.58 42.88
CA LEU A 655 -34.45 12.77 41.97
C LEU A 655 -35.69 13.57 41.58
N SER A 656 -35.89 13.80 40.28
CA SER A 656 -37.13 14.36 39.70
C SER A 656 -37.76 13.41 38.67
N GLY A 657 -37.03 12.40 38.21
CA GLY A 657 -37.48 11.42 37.23
C GLY A 657 -38.05 10.14 37.87
N SER A 658 -37.82 8.99 37.22
CA SER A 658 -38.31 7.69 37.70
C SER A 658 -37.20 6.68 37.91
N VAL A 659 -37.31 5.88 38.97
CA VAL A 659 -36.41 4.76 39.27
C VAL A 659 -37.24 3.52 39.58
N GLU A 660 -37.08 2.49 38.75
CA GLU A 660 -37.77 1.22 38.88
C GLU A 660 -36.78 0.05 38.97
N ALA A 661 -37.00 -0.84 39.93
CA ALA A 661 -36.31 -2.11 40.06
C ALA A 661 -37.26 -3.21 40.55
N ALA A 662 -36.92 -4.48 40.35
CA ALA A 662 -37.73 -5.59 40.87
C ALA A 662 -37.65 -5.70 42.40
N ASN A 663 -36.43 -5.78 42.94
CA ASN A 663 -36.20 -6.04 44.36
C ASN A 663 -36.00 -4.76 45.16
N ASP A 664 -34.83 -4.13 45.02
CA ASP A 664 -34.43 -3.01 45.86
C ASP A 664 -34.12 -1.76 45.05
N VAL A 665 -34.68 -0.62 45.46
CA VAL A 665 -34.12 0.71 45.17
C VAL A 665 -33.51 1.25 46.46
N LYS A 666 -32.19 1.49 46.47
CA LYS A 666 -31.44 1.93 47.64
C LYS A 666 -30.77 3.28 47.41
N PHE A 667 -31.08 4.25 48.26
CA PHE A 667 -30.41 5.55 48.30
C PHE A 667 -29.40 5.61 49.46
N THR A 668 -28.16 6.00 49.20
CA THR A 668 -27.12 6.22 50.22
C THR A 668 -26.47 7.58 50.01
N SER A 669 -26.35 8.40 51.06
CA SER A 669 -25.69 9.70 51.00
C SER A 669 -24.71 9.89 52.15
N THR A 670 -23.41 9.87 51.87
CA THR A 670 -22.39 10.18 52.88
C THR A 670 -22.00 11.65 52.93
N SER A 671 -22.62 12.47 52.08
CA SER A 671 -22.47 13.92 52.03
C SER A 671 -22.88 14.55 53.35
N THR A 672 -22.01 15.37 53.95
CA THR A 672 -22.28 16.07 55.22
C THR A 672 -22.91 17.44 55.02
N ASN A 673 -22.89 17.95 53.79
CA ASN A 673 -23.38 19.26 53.39
C ASN A 673 -24.45 19.20 52.30
N GLY A 674 -24.93 18.01 51.95
CA GLY A 674 -25.94 17.81 50.92
C GLY A 674 -27.13 17.00 51.40
N GLU A 675 -28.27 17.21 50.75
CA GLU A 675 -29.55 16.58 51.06
C GLU A 675 -29.87 15.44 50.08
N VAL A 676 -30.81 14.58 50.48
CA VAL A 676 -31.48 13.64 49.55
C VAL A 676 -32.89 14.14 49.30
N ASN A 677 -33.12 14.69 48.11
CA ASN A 677 -34.36 15.33 47.72
C ASN A 677 -35.04 14.51 46.62
N LEU A 678 -36.14 13.83 46.98
CA LEU A 678 -37.05 13.19 46.02
C LEU A 678 -38.18 14.18 45.72
N ASN A 679 -38.05 14.88 44.60
CA ASN A 679 -38.89 16.02 44.24
C ASN A 679 -40.33 15.60 43.93
N LYS A 680 -41.24 16.59 43.99
CA LYS A 680 -42.63 16.41 43.55
C LYS A 680 -42.69 15.95 42.09
N GLY A 681 -43.35 14.82 41.84
CA GLY A 681 -43.43 14.20 40.52
C GLY A 681 -42.38 13.12 40.24
N ALA A 682 -41.40 12.93 41.14
CA ALA A 682 -40.51 11.78 41.08
C ALA A 682 -41.28 10.48 41.40
N LYS A 683 -40.90 9.38 40.74
CA LYS A 683 -41.49 8.05 40.97
C LYS A 683 -40.43 7.02 41.33
N VAL A 684 -40.65 6.27 42.40
CA VAL A 684 -39.79 5.16 42.82
C VAL A 684 -40.62 3.89 42.96
N GLU A 685 -40.28 2.84 42.22
CA GLU A 685 -41.02 1.58 42.19
C GLU A 685 -40.11 0.37 42.42
N ALA A 686 -40.32 -0.37 43.51
CA ALA A 686 -39.62 -1.62 43.83
C ALA A 686 -40.30 -2.42 44.94
N ALA A 687 -39.94 -3.69 45.15
CA ALA A 687 -40.43 -4.44 46.30
C ALA A 687 -40.01 -3.78 47.63
N ASN A 688 -38.77 -3.28 47.71
CA ASN A 688 -38.26 -2.52 48.83
C ASN A 688 -37.59 -1.21 48.39
N VAL A 689 -38.00 -0.10 49.01
CA VAL A 689 -37.29 1.18 48.93
C VAL A 689 -36.52 1.39 50.22
N LYS A 690 -35.19 1.46 50.13
CA LYS A 690 -34.26 1.48 51.26
C LYS A 690 -33.47 2.78 51.30
N TYR A 691 -33.24 3.29 52.51
CA TYR A 691 -32.29 4.37 52.78
C TYR A 691 -31.12 3.79 53.56
N GLY A 692 -29.93 3.85 52.98
CA GLY A 692 -28.68 3.48 53.63
C GLY A 692 -28.23 4.56 54.62
N LEU A 693 -26.92 4.73 54.77
CA LEU A 693 -26.35 5.82 55.55
C LEU A 693 -26.65 7.17 54.88
N ILE A 694 -27.37 8.04 55.59
CA ILE A 694 -27.62 9.45 55.24
C ILE A 694 -26.94 10.31 56.31
N ARG A 695 -25.86 11.03 55.97
CA ARG A 695 -25.12 11.89 56.92
C ARG A 695 -25.54 13.36 56.89
N GLY A 696 -26.14 13.81 55.80
CA GLY A 696 -26.66 15.18 55.64
C GLY A 696 -27.99 15.41 56.36
N SER A 697 -28.46 16.66 56.33
CA SER A 697 -29.45 17.18 57.28
C SER A 697 -30.82 16.49 57.21
N HIS A 698 -31.35 16.17 56.01
CA HIS A 698 -32.70 15.57 55.88
C HIS A 698 -32.87 14.74 54.58
N VAL A 699 -33.78 13.75 54.63
CA VAL A 699 -34.40 13.15 53.43
C VAL A 699 -35.74 13.85 53.20
N ASN A 700 -35.90 14.54 52.07
CA ASN A 700 -37.13 15.23 51.72
C ASN A 700 -37.86 14.51 50.58
N ASN A 701 -38.98 13.88 50.93
CA ASN A 701 -39.81 13.11 49.99
C ASN A 701 -41.16 13.77 49.73
N LYS A 702 -41.32 15.08 50.01
CA LYS A 702 -42.61 15.76 49.94
C LYS A 702 -43.11 15.83 48.48
N GLY A 703 -43.86 14.82 48.06
CA GLY A 703 -44.55 14.75 46.77
C GLY A 703 -43.99 13.73 45.78
N ALA A 704 -43.03 12.88 46.17
CA ALA A 704 -42.59 11.74 45.36
C ALA A 704 -43.56 10.56 45.53
N GLU A 705 -43.86 9.86 44.44
CA GLU A 705 -44.67 8.65 44.44
C GLU A 705 -43.80 7.42 44.73
N ILE A 706 -44.07 6.73 45.84
CA ILE A 706 -43.36 5.51 46.23
C ILE A 706 -44.30 4.32 46.07
N ILE A 707 -44.03 3.45 45.08
CA ILE A 707 -44.84 2.29 44.74
C ILE A 707 -44.12 1.02 45.20
N LYS A 708 -44.80 0.20 46.01
CA LYS A 708 -44.31 -1.13 46.37
C LYS A 708 -44.75 -2.16 45.33
N ARG A 709 -43.79 -2.84 44.71
CA ARG A 709 -44.06 -3.96 43.80
C ARG A 709 -44.36 -5.24 44.56
N ASN A 710 -45.33 -6.00 44.06
CA ASN A 710 -45.62 -7.32 44.57
C ASN A 710 -44.76 -8.34 43.80
N LEU A 711 -43.90 -9.07 44.52
CA LEU A 711 -42.95 -10.01 43.88
C LEU A 711 -43.65 -11.18 43.17
N SER A 712 -44.92 -11.45 43.49
CA SER A 712 -45.72 -12.53 42.89
C SER A 712 -46.31 -12.20 41.50
N SER A 713 -46.07 -11.00 40.96
CA SER A 713 -46.63 -10.54 39.67
C SER A 713 -45.56 -10.20 38.61
N LEU A 714 -44.31 -10.61 38.84
CA LEU A 714 -43.14 -10.46 37.97
C LEU A 714 -42.72 -11.84 37.46
#